data_AF-A0A845L369-F1
#
_entry.id   AF-A0A845L369-F1
#
_cell.length_a   1.000
_cell.length_b   1.000
_cell.length_c   1.000
_cell.angle_alpha   90.00
_cell.angle_beta   90.00
_cell.angle_gamma   90.00
#
_symmetry.space_group_name_H-M   'P 1'
#
loop_
_entity.id
_entity.type
_entity.pdbx_description
1 polymer ?
#
loop_
_entity_poly.entity_id
_entity_poly.type
_entity_poly.pdbx_seq_one_letter_code
_entity_poly.pdbx_strand_id
1 'polypeptide(L)'
;MDKGRGGSLELLLTKIKLSFGSKQVIALSAVLDQLNGFDNWLGLDVVSDKKRPVEIRQGVVGPKGIYNYREWNSRQAGTEQFPGNSLLSIVSHLLSQNEQLIIIRNSVRATVETAIELSDNFTELKAASSTIKLLSNAPDTETRDGLLKTLRQSIAFHHADCELNERRAVEEGFRNGEIRIIVATTTLSMGVNLPSKTVILADNSKWVSVKGKLQLVNWSVSEVRNILGRAGRLGSTVEQNQNFGRGILIANNQHEVIQLQTAYLYAPLEPLKSSLENKDITLRVLDVVATGFAGTELDIISFMFNTFAARNWDNPESKRQIEELIHRGIATCLEYGLFERDSLNNIVATNLGKVCAAKQITIRTFSILKQFVDRIETEEQISENIFDMLYTVSNAEEVRDANYRGVYWDRKERNALAVLKVRELLSTGELPEEYSRRLTGISYLTEEQTKCFTIAILAKELLLTNILSKVNRKNFMLINANVRDICLNLRWILDALTGIAGILKPQISSYIEMVSNCISHRVPLSCRFLNSIRVELCRDEKIKLVEAGYTSEDDFLDKTGSDFRGIINPSRADEIIEEVLTKRKRNFEFWEKDHKRRLSKIGTDLSNIIKLYQSTGLELETVIEELFETGFSNCTVTRIHDQRKGEPDLLMMFPNGQKITIQVTAKENFKNFVDSKKAGDVIPQSARFHPDGFMCLGRPDFQDLAIEQAFHQSKDNNFKLIPMYLLAELYVRSLERRLTPDVVAEFLLNAKGYLSVNDIDIQLGKALQ
;
A
#
# COMPACT_ATOMS: atom_id res chain seq x y z
N MET A 1 -9.11 17.11 -19.09
CA MET A 1 -8.62 15.97 -18.29
C MET A 1 -7.95 16.51 -17.03
N ASP A 2 -7.77 15.65 -16.02
CA ASP A 2 -7.10 16.01 -14.77
C ASP A 2 -5.63 16.38 -15.01
N LYS A 3 -5.16 17.51 -14.47
CA LYS A 3 -3.80 18.00 -14.73
C LYS A 3 -2.71 17.07 -14.19
N GLY A 4 -2.99 16.33 -13.12
CA GLY A 4 -2.03 15.41 -12.48
C GLY A 4 -1.89 14.10 -13.24
N ARG A 5 -3.01 13.38 -13.43
CA ARG A 5 -3.03 12.01 -13.97
C ARG A 5 -3.50 11.91 -15.43
N GLY A 6 -4.11 12.96 -15.97
CA GLY A 6 -4.72 12.96 -17.30
C GLY A 6 -3.77 12.63 -18.44
N GLY A 7 -2.51 13.08 -18.38
CA GLY A 7 -1.51 12.77 -19.40
C GLY A 7 -1.20 11.27 -19.50
N SER A 8 -1.10 10.57 -18.37
CA SER A 8 -0.85 9.12 -18.36
C SER A 8 -2.07 8.34 -18.86
N LEU A 9 -3.28 8.78 -18.49
CA LEU A 9 -4.53 8.20 -19.02
C LEU A 9 -4.62 8.40 -20.54
N GLU A 10 -4.26 9.57 -21.04
CA GLU A 10 -4.26 9.86 -22.47
C GLU A 10 -3.29 8.96 -23.24
N LEU A 11 -2.06 8.76 -22.73
CA LEU A 11 -1.11 7.82 -23.33
C LEU A 11 -1.66 6.38 -23.33
N LEU A 12 -2.29 5.95 -22.23
CA LEU A 12 -2.92 4.63 -22.16
C LEU A 12 -4.04 4.47 -23.19
N LEU A 13 -4.91 5.47 -23.32
CA LEU A 13 -5.99 5.47 -24.33
C LEU A 13 -5.45 5.50 -25.75
N THR A 14 -4.35 6.24 -25.99
CA THR A 14 -3.65 6.25 -27.29
C THR A 14 -3.10 4.86 -27.62
N LYS A 15 -2.51 4.17 -26.64
CA LYS A 15 -2.08 2.77 -26.79
C LYS A 15 -3.27 1.88 -27.11
N ILE A 16 -4.38 2.01 -26.37
CA ILE A 16 -5.59 1.22 -26.63
C ILE A 16 -6.08 1.43 -28.07
N LYS A 17 -6.15 2.68 -28.52
CA LYS A 17 -6.54 3.05 -29.89
C LYS A 17 -5.64 2.44 -30.97
N LEU A 18 -4.32 2.44 -30.78
CA LEU A 18 -3.36 2.00 -31.79
C LEU A 18 -3.14 0.48 -31.82
N SER A 19 -3.32 -0.20 -30.68
CA SER A 19 -2.94 -1.63 -30.54
C SER A 19 -4.11 -2.59 -30.71
N PHE A 20 -5.31 -2.13 -30.41
CA PHE A 20 -6.48 -2.99 -30.38
C PHE A 20 -7.30 -2.77 -31.64
N GLY A 21 -7.47 -3.85 -32.42
CA GLY A 21 -8.54 -3.94 -33.42
C GLY A 21 -9.93 -3.98 -32.77
N SER A 22 -10.77 -4.93 -33.17
CA SER A 22 -12.21 -5.06 -32.84
C SER A 22 -12.63 -5.28 -31.37
N LYS A 23 -11.83 -4.92 -30.36
CA LYS A 23 -12.21 -5.06 -28.94
C LYS A 23 -13.08 -3.88 -28.48
N GLN A 24 -14.12 -4.18 -27.70
CA GLN A 24 -15.03 -3.17 -27.18
C GLN A 24 -14.37 -2.32 -26.10
N VAL A 25 -14.39 -0.99 -26.28
CA VAL A 25 -13.99 -0.02 -25.25
C VAL A 25 -15.26 0.61 -24.68
N ILE A 26 -15.43 0.53 -23.36
CA ILE A 26 -16.52 1.21 -22.64
C ILE A 26 -15.88 2.27 -21.73
N ALA A 27 -16.14 3.54 -22.02
CA ALA A 27 -15.67 4.66 -21.22
C ALA A 27 -16.82 5.23 -20.36
N LEU A 28 -16.62 5.28 -19.04
CA LEU A 28 -17.55 5.89 -18.10
C LEU A 28 -17.01 7.24 -17.65
N SER A 29 -17.85 8.26 -17.70
CA SER A 29 -17.50 9.61 -17.27
C SER A 29 -18.62 10.23 -16.44
N ALA A 30 -18.28 11.22 -15.61
CA ALA A 30 -19.25 12.14 -15.04
C ALA A 30 -19.92 12.96 -16.15
N VAL A 31 -20.88 13.82 -15.81
CA VAL A 31 -21.56 14.68 -16.79
C VAL A 31 -20.51 15.51 -17.52
N LEU A 32 -20.34 15.24 -18.81
CA LEU A 32 -19.61 16.04 -19.79
C LEU A 32 -20.63 16.63 -20.75
N ASP A 33 -20.36 17.83 -21.25
CA ASP A 33 -21.24 18.46 -22.26
C ASP A 33 -20.52 18.48 -23.61
N GLN A 34 -19.40 19.20 -23.70
CA GLN A 34 -18.57 19.22 -24.90
C GLN A 34 -17.39 18.26 -24.75
N LEU A 35 -17.48 17.11 -25.42
CA LEU A 35 -16.38 16.13 -25.50
C LEU A 35 -15.20 16.65 -26.34
N ASN A 36 -15.40 17.75 -27.07
CA ASN A 36 -14.37 18.38 -27.89
C ASN A 36 -13.73 17.40 -28.87
N GLY A 37 -14.52 16.46 -29.42
CA GLY A 37 -14.10 15.39 -30.35
C GLY A 37 -13.26 14.27 -29.72
N PHE A 38 -13.25 14.14 -28.39
CA PHE A 38 -12.60 13.02 -27.71
C PHE A 38 -13.22 11.66 -28.07
N ASP A 39 -14.55 11.63 -28.22
CA ASP A 39 -15.34 10.56 -28.79
C ASP A 39 -14.85 10.16 -30.19
N ASN A 40 -14.75 11.13 -31.11
CA ASN A 40 -14.25 10.89 -32.47
C ASN A 40 -12.78 10.43 -32.46
N TRP A 41 -11.96 11.00 -31.58
CA TRP A 41 -10.56 10.63 -31.45
C TRP A 41 -10.39 9.17 -31.03
N LEU A 42 -11.22 8.68 -30.10
CA LEU A 42 -11.15 7.30 -29.60
C LEU A 42 -12.06 6.33 -30.36
N GLY A 43 -12.90 6.82 -31.28
CA GLY A 43 -13.84 6.02 -32.05
C GLY A 43 -15.01 5.48 -31.22
N LEU A 44 -15.54 6.29 -30.29
CA LEU A 44 -16.63 5.88 -29.40
C LEU A 44 -17.99 6.42 -29.83
N ASP A 45 -19.01 5.57 -29.74
CA ASP A 45 -20.40 6.02 -29.75
C ASP A 45 -20.78 6.61 -28.39
N VAL A 46 -21.39 7.80 -28.41
CA VAL A 46 -21.72 8.54 -27.19
C VAL A 46 -23.14 8.22 -26.74
N VAL A 47 -23.27 7.57 -25.59
CA VAL A 47 -24.53 7.44 -24.87
C VAL A 47 -24.55 8.46 -23.74
N SER A 48 -25.54 9.35 -23.75
CA SER A 48 -25.71 10.36 -22.70
C SER A 48 -27.12 10.32 -22.13
N ASP A 49 -27.21 10.17 -20.81
CA ASP A 49 -28.44 10.43 -20.05
C ASP A 49 -28.14 11.49 -18.99
N LYS A 50 -28.88 12.60 -19.07
CA LYS A 50 -28.75 13.74 -18.15
C LYS A 50 -29.78 13.68 -17.04
N LYS A 51 -30.73 12.74 -17.05
CA LYS A 51 -31.74 12.59 -15.99
C LYS A 51 -31.14 11.90 -14.78
N ARG A 52 -31.57 12.33 -13.59
CA ARG A 52 -31.19 11.74 -12.31
C ARG A 52 -32.36 10.96 -11.72
N PRO A 53 -32.09 9.78 -11.09
CA PRO A 53 -33.13 9.01 -10.39
C PRO A 53 -33.79 9.78 -9.24
N VAL A 54 -33.02 10.62 -8.55
CA VAL A 54 -33.51 11.53 -7.49
C VAL A 54 -33.29 12.95 -7.98
N GLU A 55 -34.34 13.77 -7.93
CA GLU A 55 -34.29 15.18 -8.32
C GLU A 55 -33.30 15.94 -7.43
N ILE A 56 -32.59 16.92 -7.98
CA ILE A 56 -31.70 17.78 -7.20
C ILE A 56 -32.09 19.22 -7.42
N ARG A 57 -32.28 19.95 -6.31
CA ARG A 57 -32.35 21.41 -6.29
C ARG A 57 -30.95 21.95 -6.09
N GLN A 58 -30.42 22.68 -7.07
CA GLN A 58 -29.12 23.34 -6.98
C GLN A 58 -29.32 24.85 -6.96
N GLY A 59 -28.74 25.54 -5.99
CA GLY A 59 -29.08 26.94 -5.75
C GLY A 59 -28.07 27.71 -4.93
N VAL A 60 -28.34 29.00 -4.81
CA VAL A 60 -27.53 29.95 -4.04
C VAL A 60 -28.37 30.56 -2.93
N VAL A 61 -27.90 30.48 -1.69
CA VAL A 61 -28.45 31.20 -0.55
C VAL A 61 -27.87 32.61 -0.54
N GLY A 62 -28.74 33.61 -0.72
CA GLY A 62 -28.36 35.01 -0.65
C GLY A 62 -28.35 35.57 0.78
N PRO A 63 -27.92 36.84 0.98
CA PRO A 63 -27.74 37.45 2.31
C PRO A 63 -28.99 37.48 3.20
N LYS A 64 -30.18 37.48 2.59
CA LYS A 64 -31.47 37.47 3.28
C LYS A 64 -31.98 36.07 3.62
N GLY A 65 -31.15 35.03 3.46
CA GLY A 65 -31.54 33.63 3.65
C GLY A 65 -32.39 33.05 2.52
N ILE A 66 -32.65 33.78 1.44
CA ILE A 66 -33.42 33.28 0.29
C ILE A 66 -32.53 32.34 -0.52
N TYR A 67 -32.91 31.07 -0.59
CA TYR A 67 -32.29 30.05 -1.44
C TYR A 67 -32.97 30.03 -2.80
N ASN A 68 -32.28 30.56 -3.80
CA ASN A 68 -32.75 30.56 -5.18
C ASN A 68 -32.18 29.33 -5.89
N TYR A 69 -33.02 28.36 -6.21
CA TYR A 69 -32.61 27.09 -6.78
C TYR A 69 -33.20 26.83 -8.15
N ARG A 70 -32.58 25.87 -8.84
CA ARG A 70 -33.04 25.28 -10.07
C ARG A 70 -33.05 23.76 -9.93
N GLU A 71 -34.14 23.14 -10.31
CA GLU A 71 -34.28 21.69 -10.35
C GLU A 71 -33.49 21.09 -11.52
N TRP A 72 -32.90 19.92 -11.33
CA TRP A 72 -31.99 19.31 -12.29
C TRP A 72 -32.73 18.68 -13.47
N ASN A 73 -33.74 17.85 -13.23
CA ASN A 73 -34.49 17.19 -14.30
C ASN A 73 -35.50 18.15 -14.93
N SER A 74 -36.32 18.85 -14.12
CA SER A 74 -37.39 19.73 -14.62
C SER A 74 -36.87 21.07 -15.17
N ARG A 75 -35.67 21.51 -14.76
CA ARG A 75 -35.08 22.83 -15.04
C ARG A 75 -35.86 24.02 -14.49
N GLN A 76 -36.90 23.79 -13.68
CA GLN A 76 -37.71 24.84 -13.06
C GLN A 76 -36.93 25.59 -11.98
N ALA A 77 -37.15 26.90 -11.90
CA ALA A 77 -36.60 27.73 -10.85
C ALA A 77 -37.57 27.77 -9.66
N GLY A 78 -37.04 27.86 -8.45
CA GLY A 78 -37.83 27.98 -7.23
C GLY A 78 -37.05 28.68 -6.12
N THR A 79 -37.77 28.97 -5.03
CA THR A 79 -37.20 29.64 -3.85
C THR A 79 -37.59 28.95 -2.56
N GLU A 80 -36.69 28.93 -1.59
CA GLU A 80 -36.91 28.44 -0.22
C GLU A 80 -36.33 29.47 0.77
N GLN A 81 -36.98 29.69 1.91
CA GLN A 81 -36.54 30.69 2.89
C GLN A 81 -35.80 30.00 4.04
N PHE A 82 -34.53 30.33 4.22
CA PHE A 82 -33.76 29.99 5.41
C PHE A 82 -33.82 31.10 6.47
N PRO A 83 -33.57 30.81 7.75
CA PRO A 83 -33.53 31.83 8.82
C PRO A 83 -32.44 32.89 8.61
N GLY A 84 -31.39 32.55 7.86
CA GLY A 84 -30.27 33.44 7.55
C GLY A 84 -29.37 32.83 6.48
N ASN A 85 -28.27 33.53 6.15
CA ASN A 85 -27.26 33.04 5.19
C ASN A 85 -25.98 32.52 5.85
N SER A 86 -25.86 32.62 7.19
CA SER A 86 -24.71 32.08 7.90
C SER A 86 -24.74 30.56 7.85
N LEU A 87 -23.56 29.92 7.74
CA LEU A 87 -23.47 28.46 7.69
C LEU A 87 -24.18 27.80 8.88
N LEU A 88 -24.01 28.34 10.09
CA LEU A 88 -24.66 27.86 11.31
C LEU A 88 -26.20 27.91 11.20
N SER A 89 -26.76 29.00 10.69
CA SER A 89 -28.22 29.15 10.53
C SER A 89 -28.81 28.17 9.52
N ILE A 90 -28.12 27.95 8.40
CA ILE A 90 -28.51 26.99 7.36
C ILE A 90 -28.44 25.57 7.92
N VAL A 91 -27.33 25.21 8.56
CA VAL A 91 -27.12 23.88 9.14
C VAL A 91 -28.15 23.59 10.23
N SER A 92 -28.42 24.52 11.14
CA SER A 92 -29.42 24.37 12.21
C SER A 92 -30.81 24.11 11.63
N HIS A 93 -31.22 24.89 10.62
CA HIS A 93 -32.49 24.68 9.93
C HIS A 93 -32.58 23.28 9.30
N LEU A 94 -31.55 22.84 8.57
CA LEU A 94 -31.56 21.53 7.91
C LEU A 94 -31.50 20.35 8.89
N LEU A 95 -30.78 20.49 10.00
CA LEU A 95 -30.77 19.48 11.06
C LEU A 95 -32.15 19.32 11.71
N SER A 96 -32.90 20.41 11.89
CA SER A 96 -34.29 20.37 12.41
C SER A 96 -35.24 19.59 11.50
N GLN A 97 -34.91 19.51 10.20
CA GLN A 97 -35.61 18.70 9.18
C GLN A 97 -35.08 17.26 9.12
N ASN A 98 -34.26 16.85 10.08
CA ASN A 98 -33.61 15.55 10.16
C ASN A 98 -32.72 15.19 8.95
N GLU A 99 -32.08 16.19 8.33
CA GLU A 99 -31.19 15.94 7.19
C GLU A 99 -29.77 15.55 7.62
N GLN A 100 -29.12 14.71 6.80
CA GLN A 100 -27.66 14.51 6.86
C GLN A 100 -26.98 15.42 5.85
N LEU A 101 -25.85 15.99 6.26
CA LEU A 101 -25.18 17.09 5.56
C LEU A 101 -23.73 16.75 5.23
N ILE A 102 -23.30 17.15 4.03
CA ILE A 102 -21.88 17.26 3.69
C ILE A 102 -21.58 18.73 3.40
N ILE A 103 -20.60 19.29 4.10
CA ILE A 103 -20.16 20.67 3.95
C ILE A 103 -18.75 20.65 3.34
N ILE A 104 -18.58 21.23 2.16
CA ILE A 104 -17.30 21.32 1.49
C ILE A 104 -16.64 22.67 1.77
N ARG A 105 -15.42 22.62 2.31
CA ARG A 105 -14.52 23.77 2.49
C ARG A 105 -13.32 23.68 1.55
N ASN A 106 -12.69 24.83 1.29
CA ASN A 106 -11.57 24.94 0.34
C ASN A 106 -10.18 24.63 0.92
N SER A 107 -10.07 24.40 2.23
CA SER A 107 -8.80 24.09 2.89
C SER A 107 -9.01 23.15 4.08
N VAL A 108 -7.96 22.40 4.43
CA VAL A 108 -7.96 21.53 5.62
C VAL A 108 -8.23 22.34 6.89
N ARG A 109 -7.57 23.50 7.01
CA ARG A 109 -7.74 24.39 8.15
C ARG A 109 -9.21 24.82 8.33
N ALA A 110 -9.82 25.36 7.28
CA ALA A 110 -11.22 25.78 7.33
C ALA A 110 -12.18 24.60 7.60
N THR A 111 -11.84 23.40 7.11
CA THR A 111 -12.60 22.17 7.36
C THR A 111 -12.64 21.85 8.86
N VAL A 112 -11.47 21.81 9.51
CA VAL A 112 -11.35 21.49 10.94
C VAL A 112 -11.96 22.60 11.80
N GLU A 113 -11.67 23.87 11.50
CA GLU A 113 -12.23 25.03 12.22
C GLU A 113 -13.77 25.02 12.16
N THR A 114 -14.35 24.80 10.96
CA THR A 114 -15.81 24.72 10.80
C THR A 114 -16.39 23.54 11.59
N ALA A 115 -15.77 22.36 11.55
CA ALA A 115 -16.27 21.20 12.29
C ALA A 115 -16.26 21.44 13.81
N ILE A 116 -15.19 22.06 14.32
CA ILE A 116 -15.07 22.43 15.72
C ILE A 116 -16.12 23.48 16.10
N GLU A 117 -16.25 24.55 15.31
CA GLU A 117 -17.24 25.61 15.54
C GLU A 117 -18.66 25.04 15.59
N LEU A 118 -19.04 24.18 14.65
CA LEU A 118 -20.35 23.51 14.67
C LEU A 118 -20.48 22.63 15.92
N SER A 119 -19.45 21.88 16.30
CA SER A 119 -19.51 21.01 17.49
C SER A 119 -19.60 21.78 18.81
N ASP A 120 -19.06 23.00 18.87
CA ASP A 120 -19.13 23.85 20.06
C ASP A 120 -20.51 24.55 20.15
N ASN A 121 -21.22 24.75 19.03
CA ASN A 121 -22.55 25.38 18.97
C ASN A 121 -23.73 24.39 19.06
N PHE A 122 -23.60 23.17 18.54
CA PHE A 122 -24.61 22.13 18.66
C PHE A 122 -24.28 21.22 19.84
N THR A 123 -25.06 21.29 20.93
CA THR A 123 -24.81 20.52 22.16
C THR A 123 -25.77 19.35 22.38
N GLU A 124 -26.86 19.29 21.61
CA GLU A 124 -27.95 18.34 21.79
C GLU A 124 -27.89 17.13 20.83
N LEU A 125 -26.87 17.07 19.97
CA LEU A 125 -26.74 15.98 19.01
C LEU A 125 -26.20 14.72 19.69
N LYS A 126 -26.77 13.56 19.35
CA LYS A 126 -26.34 12.27 19.92
C LYS A 126 -24.90 11.96 19.52
N ALA A 127 -24.04 11.70 20.49
CA ALA A 127 -22.65 11.32 20.24
C ALA A 127 -22.54 10.08 19.35
N ALA A 128 -21.52 10.08 18.49
CA ALA A 128 -21.18 8.94 17.65
C ALA A 128 -20.38 7.88 18.41
N SER A 129 -21.00 7.25 19.41
CA SER A 129 -20.38 6.34 20.37
C SER A 129 -19.62 5.17 19.73
N SER A 130 -20.15 4.57 18.66
CA SER A 130 -19.51 3.43 18.00
C SER A 130 -18.25 3.87 17.25
N THR A 131 -18.35 4.98 16.50
CA THR A 131 -17.20 5.59 15.81
C THR A 131 -16.14 6.08 16.80
N ILE A 132 -16.55 6.69 17.91
CA ILE A 132 -15.65 7.11 19.00
C ILE A 132 -14.88 5.91 19.56
N LYS A 133 -15.56 4.78 19.82
CA LYS A 133 -14.91 3.58 20.36
C LYS A 133 -13.85 3.03 19.40
N LEU A 134 -14.14 3.01 18.10
CA LEU A 134 -13.19 2.59 17.06
C LEU A 134 -11.95 3.49 17.04
N LEU A 135 -12.16 4.82 16.99
CA LEU A 135 -11.07 5.79 16.94
C LEU A 135 -10.29 5.90 18.26
N SER A 136 -10.91 5.61 19.40
CA SER A 136 -10.23 5.64 20.70
C SER A 136 -9.08 4.61 20.79
N ASN A 137 -9.17 3.53 19.99
CA ASN A 137 -8.12 2.51 19.88
C ASN A 137 -7.15 2.76 18.71
N ALA A 138 -7.34 3.83 17.93
CA ALA A 138 -6.50 4.17 16.80
C ALA A 138 -5.21 4.91 17.23
N PRO A 139 -4.18 4.98 16.37
CA PRO A 139 -2.89 5.60 16.68
C PRO A 139 -3.00 7.09 17.06
N ASP A 140 -2.09 7.61 17.89
CA ASP A 140 -2.14 8.99 18.36
C ASP A 140 -1.79 10.03 17.28
N THR A 141 -2.82 10.67 16.71
CA THR A 141 -2.73 11.73 15.70
C THR A 141 -3.54 12.96 16.10
N GLU A 142 -3.15 14.13 15.59
CA GLU A 142 -3.89 15.38 15.78
C GLU A 142 -5.30 15.31 15.19
N THR A 143 -5.46 14.58 14.08
CA THR A 143 -6.76 14.39 13.41
C THR A 143 -7.67 13.48 14.22
N ARG A 144 -7.17 12.39 14.80
CA ARG A 144 -7.94 11.55 15.73
C ARG A 144 -8.45 12.36 16.93
N ASP A 145 -7.59 13.15 17.57
CA ASP A 145 -7.99 13.94 18.73
C ASP A 145 -9.10 14.96 18.36
N GLY A 146 -8.96 15.64 17.22
CA GLY A 146 -9.99 16.53 16.70
C GLY A 146 -11.30 15.81 16.36
N LEU A 147 -11.23 14.60 15.78
CA LEU A 147 -12.39 13.77 15.50
C LEU A 147 -13.08 13.33 16.79
N LEU A 148 -12.35 12.85 17.79
CA LEU A 148 -12.92 12.46 19.09
C LEU A 148 -13.63 13.62 19.78
N LYS A 149 -13.14 14.87 19.62
CA LYS A 149 -13.85 16.07 20.11
C LYS A 149 -15.18 16.26 19.38
N THR A 150 -15.13 16.34 18.04
CA THR A 150 -16.29 16.71 17.20
C THR A 150 -17.38 15.62 17.16
N LEU A 151 -16.99 14.34 17.19
CA LEU A 151 -17.90 13.19 17.15
C LEU A 151 -18.84 13.10 18.36
N ARG A 152 -18.52 13.78 19.47
CA ARG A 152 -19.42 13.90 20.62
C ARG A 152 -20.74 14.59 20.26
N GLN A 153 -20.77 15.32 19.14
CA GLN A 153 -21.94 16.02 18.63
C GLN A 153 -22.33 15.54 17.23
N SER A 154 -22.06 14.26 16.89
CA SER A 154 -22.35 13.67 15.56
C SER A 154 -21.75 14.42 14.35
N ILE A 155 -20.72 15.22 14.60
CA ILE A 155 -20.02 16.02 13.58
C ILE A 155 -18.64 15.39 13.39
N ALA A 156 -18.19 15.30 12.14
CA ALA A 156 -16.84 14.87 11.81
C ALA A 156 -16.25 15.77 10.75
N PHE A 157 -14.92 15.77 10.65
CA PHE A 157 -14.22 16.31 9.50
C PHE A 157 -13.59 15.20 8.65
N HIS A 158 -13.43 15.44 7.34
CA HIS A 158 -12.80 14.49 6.42
C HIS A 158 -11.90 15.21 5.42
N HIS A 159 -10.60 14.94 5.49
CA HIS A 159 -9.63 15.50 4.56
C HIS A 159 -8.43 14.57 4.40
N ALA A 160 -7.53 14.91 3.47
CA ALA A 160 -6.37 14.09 3.15
C ALA A 160 -5.29 14.00 4.25
N ASP A 161 -5.44 14.71 5.37
CA ASP A 161 -4.49 14.59 6.49
C ASP A 161 -4.92 13.48 7.46
N CYS A 162 -6.22 13.14 7.49
CA CYS A 162 -6.74 12.00 8.24
C CYS A 162 -6.12 10.68 7.76
N GLU A 163 -5.79 9.80 8.70
CA GLU A 163 -5.33 8.44 8.40
C GLU A 163 -6.43 7.62 7.70
N LEU A 164 -6.05 6.54 7.02
CA LEU A 164 -7.01 5.71 6.27
C LEU A 164 -8.09 5.10 7.18
N ASN A 165 -7.69 4.61 8.35
CA ASN A 165 -8.60 4.08 9.37
C ASN A 165 -9.55 5.17 9.90
N GLU A 166 -9.07 6.39 10.13
CA GLU A 166 -9.89 7.54 10.52
C GLU A 166 -10.94 7.87 9.47
N ARG A 167 -10.53 7.95 8.19
CA ARG A 167 -11.46 8.21 7.07
C ARG A 167 -12.51 7.11 6.95
N ARG A 168 -12.12 5.84 7.05
CA ARG A 168 -13.06 4.70 7.01
C ARG A 168 -14.08 4.75 8.15
N ALA A 169 -13.64 5.03 9.37
CA ALA A 169 -14.52 5.14 10.53
C ALA A 169 -15.54 6.28 10.37
N VAL A 170 -15.11 7.44 9.86
CA VAL A 170 -16.01 8.57 9.57
C VAL A 170 -17.00 8.22 8.45
N GLU A 171 -16.53 7.59 7.37
CA GLU A 171 -17.37 7.17 6.24
C GLU A 171 -18.43 6.15 6.66
N GLU A 172 -18.06 5.18 7.49
CA GLU A 172 -18.98 4.18 8.03
C GLU A 172 -19.97 4.79 9.04
N GLY A 173 -19.50 5.61 9.98
CA GLY A 173 -20.36 6.30 10.94
C GLY A 173 -21.39 7.20 10.26
N PHE A 174 -21.03 7.84 9.15
CA PHE A 174 -21.98 8.63 8.34
C PHE A 174 -23.00 7.77 7.60
N ARG A 175 -22.54 6.67 6.98
CA ARG A 175 -23.42 5.71 6.30
C ARG A 175 -24.45 5.09 7.24
N ASN A 176 -24.05 4.82 8.48
CA ASN A 176 -24.90 4.23 9.52
C ASN A 176 -25.84 5.25 10.19
N GLY A 177 -25.77 6.53 9.83
CA GLY A 177 -26.61 7.59 10.41
C GLY A 177 -26.13 8.12 11.75
N GLU A 178 -25.02 7.60 12.28
CA GLU A 178 -24.44 8.01 13.55
C GLU A 178 -23.79 9.40 13.46
N ILE A 179 -23.19 9.71 12.31
CA ILE A 179 -22.67 11.05 11.98
C ILE A 179 -23.71 11.77 11.12
N ARG A 180 -24.07 12.99 11.55
CA ARG A 180 -25.07 13.85 10.91
C ARG A 180 -24.45 14.86 9.96
N ILE A 181 -23.24 15.31 10.27
CA ILE A 181 -22.51 16.31 9.47
C ILE A 181 -21.09 15.83 9.22
N ILE A 182 -20.69 15.81 7.95
CA ILE A 182 -19.28 15.77 7.57
C ILE A 182 -18.89 17.14 7.01
N VAL A 183 -17.86 17.75 7.59
CA VAL A 183 -17.15 18.87 6.95
C VAL A 183 -15.94 18.30 6.22
N ALA A 184 -15.77 18.58 4.92
CA ALA A 184 -14.70 17.98 4.14
C ALA A 184 -14.03 18.93 3.15
N THR A 185 -12.82 18.56 2.75
CA THR A 185 -12.22 19.10 1.51
C THR A 185 -12.78 18.36 0.28
N THR A 186 -12.51 18.86 -0.92
CA THR A 186 -12.95 18.23 -2.18
C THR A 186 -12.39 16.84 -2.45
N THR A 187 -11.40 16.39 -1.69
CA THR A 187 -10.92 15.01 -1.75
C THR A 187 -12.03 13.99 -1.46
N LEU A 188 -13.02 14.34 -0.62
CA LEU A 188 -14.18 13.49 -0.37
C LEU A 188 -15.10 13.41 -1.60
N SER A 189 -15.20 14.50 -2.37
CA SER A 189 -16.10 14.58 -3.53
C SER A 189 -15.58 13.84 -4.77
N MET A 190 -14.39 13.24 -4.72
CA MET A 190 -13.81 12.49 -5.85
C MET A 190 -13.68 10.98 -5.61
N GLY A 191 -13.79 10.47 -4.37
CA GLY A 191 -13.31 9.12 -4.03
C GLY A 191 -14.28 8.16 -3.32
N VAL A 192 -15.39 8.64 -2.74
CA VAL A 192 -16.23 7.78 -1.88
C VAL A 192 -17.70 7.99 -2.18
N ASN A 193 -18.50 6.91 -2.29
CA ASN A 193 -19.95 7.00 -2.44
C ASN A 193 -20.61 7.21 -1.07
N LEU A 194 -20.58 8.46 -0.58
CA LEU A 194 -21.37 8.90 0.59
C LEU A 194 -22.60 9.68 0.10
N PRO A 195 -23.76 9.02 -0.08
CA PRO A 195 -24.98 9.74 -0.43
C PRO A 195 -25.43 10.61 0.75
N SER A 196 -25.61 11.91 0.51
CA SER A 196 -26.10 12.87 1.50
C SER A 196 -27.41 13.49 1.02
N LYS A 197 -28.30 13.89 1.93
CA LYS A 197 -29.52 14.63 1.55
C LYS A 197 -29.16 16.01 0.99
N THR A 198 -28.23 16.68 1.67
CA THR A 198 -27.80 18.03 1.33
C THR A 198 -26.28 18.12 1.26
N VAL A 199 -25.79 18.86 0.26
CA VAL A 199 -24.38 19.20 0.07
C VAL A 199 -24.25 20.71 -0.01
N ILE A 200 -23.41 21.29 0.84
CA ILE A 200 -23.14 22.73 0.90
C ILE A 200 -21.70 22.96 0.43
N LEU A 201 -21.48 23.76 -0.61
CA LEU A 201 -20.18 24.31 -0.95
C LEU A 201 -20.08 25.71 -0.35
N ALA A 202 -19.37 25.82 0.78
CA ALA A 202 -19.36 27.04 1.59
C ALA A 202 -18.36 28.09 1.10
N ASP A 203 -17.35 27.69 0.32
CA ASP A 203 -16.34 28.58 -0.24
C ASP A 203 -16.46 28.65 -1.76
N ASN A 204 -16.49 29.86 -2.33
CA ASN A 204 -16.67 30.08 -3.77
C ASN A 204 -15.37 29.98 -4.59
N SER A 205 -14.25 29.72 -3.94
CA SER A 205 -12.92 29.58 -4.54
C SER A 205 -12.09 28.51 -3.84
N LYS A 206 -11.07 27.99 -4.56
CA LYS A 206 -10.17 26.93 -4.11
C LYS A 206 -8.70 27.31 -4.25
N TRP A 207 -7.86 26.66 -3.43
CA TRP A 207 -6.41 26.76 -3.56
C TRP A 207 -5.89 25.77 -4.59
N VAL A 208 -5.05 26.23 -5.51
CA VAL A 208 -4.32 25.41 -6.48
C VAL A 208 -2.83 25.74 -6.42
N SER A 209 -1.97 24.72 -6.56
CA SER A 209 -0.53 24.95 -6.73
C SER A 209 -0.22 25.19 -8.20
N VAL A 210 0.38 26.35 -8.49
CA VAL A 210 0.85 26.73 -9.83
C VAL A 210 2.33 27.06 -9.71
N LYS A 211 3.19 26.24 -10.33
CA LYS A 211 4.65 26.39 -10.26
C LYS A 211 5.16 26.46 -8.80
N GLY A 212 4.68 25.56 -7.95
CA GLY A 212 5.04 25.50 -6.52
C GLY A 212 4.37 26.55 -5.62
N LYS A 213 3.67 27.55 -6.18
CA LYS A 213 2.99 28.60 -5.39
C LYS A 213 1.49 28.35 -5.29
N LEU A 214 0.93 28.54 -4.09
CA LEU A 214 -0.51 28.45 -3.87
C LEU A 214 -1.21 29.72 -4.38
N GLN A 215 -2.22 29.53 -5.21
CA GLN A 215 -3.06 30.59 -5.76
C GLN A 215 -4.53 30.26 -5.51
N LEU A 216 -5.32 31.29 -5.21
CA LEU A 216 -6.77 31.17 -5.06
C LEU A 216 -7.40 31.34 -6.45
N VAL A 217 -8.18 30.35 -6.88
CA VAL A 217 -8.88 30.36 -8.16
C VAL A 217 -10.34 29.97 -7.96
N ASN A 218 -11.21 30.40 -8.88
CA ASN A 218 -12.60 29.97 -8.87
C ASN A 218 -12.72 28.47 -9.17
N TRP A 219 -13.81 27.86 -8.71
CA TRP A 219 -14.15 26.50 -9.10
C TRP A 219 -14.50 26.44 -10.58
N SER A 220 -14.22 25.31 -11.22
CA SER A 220 -14.80 25.01 -12.52
C SER A 220 -16.27 24.60 -12.37
N VAL A 221 -17.07 24.81 -13.42
CA VAL A 221 -18.48 24.40 -13.48
C VAL A 221 -18.61 22.90 -13.30
N SER A 222 -17.72 22.12 -13.93
CA SER A 222 -17.65 20.66 -13.76
C SER A 222 -17.41 20.25 -12.30
N GLU A 223 -16.52 20.92 -11.58
CA GLU A 223 -16.26 20.62 -10.16
C GLU A 223 -17.46 20.93 -9.27
N VAL A 224 -18.07 22.10 -9.42
CA VAL A 224 -19.26 22.48 -8.61
C VAL A 224 -20.40 21.49 -8.87
N ARG A 225 -20.64 21.11 -10.14
CA ARG A 225 -21.68 20.13 -10.48
C ARG A 225 -21.39 18.74 -9.90
N ASN A 226 -20.13 18.29 -9.92
CA ASN A 226 -19.74 17.03 -9.32
C ASN A 226 -19.88 17.04 -7.78
N ILE A 227 -19.57 18.17 -7.14
CA ILE A 227 -19.74 18.35 -5.69
C ILE A 227 -21.23 18.33 -5.33
N LEU A 228 -22.01 19.24 -5.90
CA LEU A 228 -23.44 19.38 -5.58
C LEU A 228 -24.27 18.18 -6.08
N GLY A 229 -23.79 17.46 -7.08
CA GLY A 229 -24.40 16.23 -7.60
C GLY A 229 -24.31 15.03 -6.65
N ARG A 230 -23.65 15.16 -5.49
CA ARG A 230 -23.64 14.15 -4.42
C ARG A 230 -24.85 14.25 -3.48
N ALA A 231 -25.67 15.28 -3.67
CA ALA A 231 -26.93 15.41 -2.97
C ALA A 231 -27.99 14.44 -3.52
N GLY A 232 -28.87 13.96 -2.64
CA GLY A 232 -29.97 13.03 -2.96
C GLY A 232 -29.60 11.58 -2.66
N ARG A 233 -30.28 10.97 -1.68
CA ARG A 233 -30.09 9.58 -1.25
C ARG A 233 -31.10 8.66 -1.97
N LEU A 234 -30.62 7.71 -2.77
CA LEU A 234 -31.39 6.53 -3.18
C LEU A 234 -31.46 5.55 -1.99
N GLY A 235 -32.66 5.13 -1.57
CA GLY A 235 -32.85 4.12 -0.52
C GLY A 235 -33.31 4.64 0.85
N SER A 236 -33.60 5.94 0.99
CA SER A 236 -34.39 6.46 2.13
C SER A 236 -35.86 6.24 1.85
N THR A 237 -36.52 5.33 2.56
CA THR A 237 -37.33 5.71 3.73
C THR A 237 -38.27 6.92 3.73
N VAL A 238 -38.34 7.75 2.69
CA VAL A 238 -38.96 9.07 2.77
C VAL A 238 -40.10 9.13 1.77
N GLU A 239 -41.27 9.49 2.31
CA GLU A 239 -42.52 9.71 1.61
C GLU A 239 -42.32 10.44 0.27
N GLN A 240 -43.14 10.07 -0.71
CA GLN A 240 -43.06 10.48 -2.12
C GLN A 240 -43.00 12.02 -2.34
N ASN A 241 -43.34 12.83 -1.34
CA ASN A 241 -43.35 14.30 -1.40
C ASN A 241 -42.04 15.01 -0.99
N GLN A 242 -41.01 14.29 -0.50
CA GLN A 242 -39.70 14.88 -0.18
C GLN A 242 -38.53 14.23 -0.95
N ASN A 243 -38.79 13.71 -2.15
CA ASN A 243 -37.80 12.92 -2.91
C ASN A 243 -36.85 13.79 -3.77
N PHE A 244 -36.17 14.76 -3.16
CA PHE A 244 -35.09 15.53 -3.81
C PHE A 244 -33.85 15.72 -2.91
N GLY A 245 -32.68 15.96 -3.51
CA GLY A 245 -31.47 16.41 -2.82
C GLY A 245 -31.24 17.92 -2.95
N ARG A 246 -30.52 18.55 -2.00
CA ARG A 246 -30.13 19.96 -2.10
C ARG A 246 -28.63 20.15 -2.33
N GLY A 247 -28.29 20.93 -3.34
CA GLY A 247 -26.97 21.50 -3.56
C GLY A 247 -26.99 22.99 -3.26
N ILE A 248 -26.23 23.44 -2.26
CA ILE A 248 -26.25 24.82 -1.77
C ILE A 248 -24.90 25.48 -1.98
N LEU A 249 -24.92 26.66 -2.60
CA LEU A 249 -23.85 27.66 -2.60
C LEU A 249 -24.23 28.80 -1.66
N ILE A 250 -23.25 29.45 -1.03
CA ILE A 250 -23.49 30.58 -0.13
C ILE A 250 -22.91 31.85 -0.74
N ALA A 251 -23.72 32.91 -0.80
CA ALA A 251 -23.31 34.23 -1.25
C ALA A 251 -23.35 35.24 -0.09
N ASN A 252 -22.34 36.11 -0.03
CA ASN A 252 -22.20 37.16 0.99
C ASN A 252 -22.95 38.43 0.61
N ASN A 253 -23.20 38.66 -0.68
CA ASN A 253 -23.93 39.83 -1.18
C ASN A 253 -24.78 39.48 -2.42
N GLN A 254 -25.67 40.39 -2.83
CA GLN A 254 -26.57 40.15 -3.97
C GLN A 254 -25.85 40.05 -5.32
N HIS A 255 -24.72 40.73 -5.49
CA HIS A 255 -23.92 40.63 -6.70
C HIS A 255 -23.33 39.23 -6.85
N GLU A 256 -22.82 38.66 -5.77
CA GLU A 256 -22.31 37.30 -5.71
C GLU A 256 -23.41 36.25 -6.00
N VAL A 257 -24.66 36.49 -5.58
CA VAL A 257 -25.80 35.62 -5.96
C VAL A 257 -25.90 35.52 -7.49
N ILE A 258 -25.94 36.67 -8.17
CA ILE A 258 -26.06 36.73 -9.63
C ILE A 258 -24.85 36.04 -10.29
N GLN A 259 -23.63 36.31 -9.80
CA GLN A 259 -22.41 35.71 -10.33
C GLN A 259 -22.41 34.17 -10.20
N LEU A 260 -22.71 33.64 -9.01
CA LEU A 260 -22.73 32.20 -8.76
C LEU A 260 -23.83 31.48 -9.54
N GLN A 261 -25.01 32.08 -9.65
CA GLN A 261 -26.09 31.54 -10.47
C GLN A 261 -25.69 31.48 -11.94
N THR A 262 -25.16 32.59 -12.47
CA THR A 262 -24.70 32.67 -13.87
C THR A 262 -23.61 31.63 -14.13
N ALA A 263 -22.61 31.55 -13.25
CA ALA A 263 -21.46 30.68 -13.42
C ALA A 263 -21.78 29.19 -13.26
N TYR A 264 -22.62 28.79 -12.29
CA TYR A 264 -22.73 27.38 -11.91
C TYR A 264 -24.10 26.75 -12.20
N LEU A 265 -25.18 27.53 -12.23
CA LEU A 265 -26.53 27.02 -12.54
C LEU A 265 -26.88 27.15 -14.02
N TYR A 266 -26.38 28.18 -14.70
CA TYR A 266 -26.77 28.50 -16.08
C TYR A 266 -25.66 28.26 -17.12
N ALA A 267 -24.38 28.42 -16.77
CA ALA A 267 -23.29 28.20 -17.73
C ALA A 267 -23.19 26.74 -18.21
N PRO A 268 -22.77 26.47 -19.46
CA PRO A 268 -22.46 25.12 -19.92
C PRO A 268 -21.23 24.54 -19.20
N LEU A 269 -20.99 23.23 -19.32
CA LEU A 269 -19.73 22.64 -18.85
C LEU A 269 -18.56 23.08 -19.70
N GLU A 270 -17.37 23.16 -19.10
CA GLU A 270 -16.14 23.39 -19.85
C GLU A 270 -15.86 22.24 -20.83
N PRO A 271 -15.32 22.53 -22.03
CA PRO A 271 -14.92 21.50 -22.98
C PRO A 271 -13.76 20.67 -22.44
N LEU A 272 -13.75 19.38 -22.81
CA LEU A 272 -12.64 18.49 -22.45
C LEU A 272 -11.33 18.94 -23.14
N LYS A 273 -10.27 19.09 -22.36
CA LYS A 273 -8.91 19.45 -22.83
C LYS A 273 -7.88 18.38 -22.48
N SER A 274 -6.85 18.23 -23.31
CA SER A 274 -5.71 17.36 -23.01
C SER A 274 -4.95 17.85 -21.76
N SER A 275 -4.27 16.93 -21.08
CA SER A 275 -3.31 17.26 -20.02
C SER A 275 -1.86 16.94 -20.42
N LEU A 276 -1.62 16.48 -21.64
CA LEU A 276 -0.30 16.22 -22.21
C LEU A 276 0.37 17.52 -22.70
N GLU A 277 -0.42 18.50 -23.16
CA GLU A 277 0.04 19.80 -23.70
C GLU A 277 0.99 20.59 -22.78
N ASN A 278 0.95 20.33 -21.46
CA ASN A 278 1.72 21.08 -20.46
C ASN A 278 2.74 20.20 -19.72
N LYS A 279 3.09 19.03 -20.25
CA LYS A 279 4.00 18.08 -19.60
C LYS A 279 5.29 17.90 -20.38
N ASP A 280 6.33 17.47 -19.66
CA ASP A 280 7.62 17.14 -20.25
C ASP A 280 7.49 16.01 -21.27
N ILE A 281 7.65 16.35 -22.55
CA ILE A 281 7.60 15.44 -23.70
C ILE A 281 8.67 14.35 -23.57
N THR A 282 9.83 14.65 -22.96
CA THR A 282 10.94 13.72 -22.79
C THR A 282 10.53 12.48 -21.99
N LEU A 283 9.83 12.68 -20.86
CA LEU A 283 9.33 11.56 -20.05
C LEU A 283 8.28 10.73 -20.79
N ARG A 284 7.52 11.37 -21.70
CA ARG A 284 6.51 10.65 -22.50
C ARG A 284 7.16 9.82 -23.60
N VAL A 285 8.25 10.29 -24.20
CA VAL A 285 9.07 9.49 -25.11
C VAL A 285 9.58 8.23 -24.42
N LEU A 286 10.12 8.35 -23.20
CA LEU A 286 10.53 7.21 -22.39
C LEU A 286 9.38 6.23 -22.13
N ASP A 287 8.21 6.72 -21.70
CA ASP A 287 7.02 5.90 -21.44
C ASP A 287 6.52 5.13 -22.67
N VAL A 288 6.69 5.70 -23.87
CA VAL A 288 6.25 5.08 -25.13
C VAL A 288 7.19 3.93 -25.51
N VAL A 289 8.49 4.20 -25.56
CA VAL A 289 9.51 3.20 -25.94
C VAL A 289 9.60 2.09 -24.90
N ALA A 290 9.57 2.40 -23.60
CA ALA A 290 9.67 1.41 -22.52
C ALA A 290 8.54 0.38 -22.53
N THR A 291 7.38 0.74 -23.09
CA THR A 291 6.26 -0.20 -23.27
C THR A 291 6.31 -1.03 -24.55
N GLY A 292 7.30 -0.83 -25.41
CA GLY A 292 7.49 -1.59 -26.65
C GLY A 292 6.56 -1.17 -27.80
N PHE A 293 5.95 0.01 -27.74
CA PHE A 293 5.00 0.48 -28.77
C PHE A 293 5.65 1.15 -29.98
N ALA A 294 6.88 1.62 -29.82
CA ALA A 294 7.61 2.32 -30.88
C ALA A 294 9.06 1.86 -30.85
N GLY A 295 9.60 1.51 -32.02
CA GLY A 295 10.98 1.08 -32.21
C GLY A 295 11.80 2.05 -33.04
N THR A 296 11.20 2.81 -33.95
CA THR A 296 11.91 3.82 -34.74
C THR A 296 11.55 5.24 -34.29
N GLU A 297 12.38 6.24 -34.65
CA GLU A 297 12.06 7.65 -34.40
C GLU A 297 10.71 8.04 -35.03
N LEU A 298 10.44 7.53 -36.23
CA LEU A 298 9.16 7.74 -36.93
C LEU A 298 7.99 7.13 -36.17
N ASP A 299 8.15 5.95 -35.56
CA ASP A 299 7.08 5.33 -34.76
C ASP A 299 6.77 6.16 -33.51
N ILE A 300 7.80 6.68 -32.83
CA ILE A 300 7.66 7.52 -31.64
C ILE A 300 6.91 8.80 -32.01
N ILE A 301 7.32 9.45 -33.09
CA ILE A 301 6.68 10.65 -33.63
C ILE A 301 5.23 10.36 -33.99
N SER A 302 4.98 9.29 -34.75
CA SER A 302 3.64 8.84 -35.15
C SER A 302 2.74 8.57 -33.95
N PHE A 303 3.25 7.89 -32.93
CA PHE A 303 2.53 7.64 -31.68
C PHE A 303 2.12 8.96 -31.00
N MET A 304 3.07 9.89 -30.84
CA MET A 304 2.81 11.17 -30.19
C MET A 304 1.78 12.00 -30.96
N PHE A 305 1.82 11.99 -32.29
CA PHE A 305 0.82 12.66 -33.13
C PHE A 305 -0.54 11.94 -33.20
N ASN A 306 -0.67 10.75 -32.60
CA ASN A 306 -1.95 10.06 -32.44
C ASN A 306 -2.62 10.32 -31.07
N THR A 307 -1.96 11.06 -30.16
CA THR A 307 -2.51 11.45 -28.86
C THR A 307 -3.67 12.44 -29.01
N PHE A 308 -4.47 12.63 -27.96
CA PHE A 308 -5.57 13.61 -27.99
C PHE A 308 -5.04 15.05 -28.08
N ALA A 309 -3.88 15.32 -27.47
CA ALA A 309 -3.15 16.58 -27.54
C ALA A 309 -2.75 16.98 -28.96
N ALA A 310 -2.43 16.00 -29.81
CA ALA A 310 -1.95 16.24 -31.17
C ALA A 310 -2.91 17.02 -32.05
N ARG A 311 -4.21 17.04 -31.71
CA ARG A 311 -5.21 17.86 -32.39
C ARG A 311 -4.93 19.36 -32.28
N ASN A 312 -4.24 19.79 -31.23
CA ASN A 312 -3.80 21.17 -31.05
C ASN A 312 -2.40 21.43 -31.65
N TRP A 313 -1.75 20.42 -32.23
CA TRP A 313 -0.45 20.51 -32.89
C TRP A 313 -0.56 20.48 -34.42
N ASP A 314 -1.72 20.80 -34.99
CA ASP A 314 -1.96 20.54 -36.41
C ASP A 314 -1.28 21.53 -37.37
N ASN A 315 -0.83 22.69 -36.86
CA ASN A 315 -0.11 23.67 -37.68
C ASN A 315 1.38 23.30 -37.87
N PRO A 316 2.02 23.71 -38.98
CA PRO A 316 3.40 23.32 -39.30
C PRO A 316 4.44 23.70 -38.24
N GLU A 317 4.28 24.85 -37.59
CA GLU A 317 5.23 25.33 -36.58
C GLU A 317 5.15 24.48 -35.30
N SER A 318 3.94 24.20 -34.81
CA SER A 318 3.74 23.32 -33.66
C SER A 318 4.20 21.89 -33.93
N LYS A 319 3.98 21.34 -35.13
CA LYS A 319 4.51 20.01 -35.50
C LYS A 319 6.03 19.97 -35.36
N ARG A 320 6.72 20.95 -35.96
CA ARG A 320 8.17 21.06 -35.88
C ARG A 320 8.67 21.19 -34.44
N GLN A 321 8.06 22.05 -33.63
CA GLN A 321 8.45 22.23 -32.23
C GLN A 321 8.30 20.94 -31.41
N ILE A 322 7.21 20.19 -31.62
CA ILE A 322 6.97 18.92 -30.93
C ILE A 322 7.95 17.85 -31.40
N GLU A 323 8.23 17.74 -32.70
CA GLU A 323 9.26 16.85 -33.22
C GLU A 323 10.64 17.15 -32.63
N GLU A 324 11.05 18.43 -32.56
CA GLU A 324 12.31 18.84 -31.93
C GLU A 324 12.36 18.43 -30.44
N LEU A 325 11.25 18.52 -29.70
CA LEU A 325 11.16 18.04 -28.32
C LEU A 325 11.24 16.51 -28.21
N ILE A 326 10.64 15.79 -29.16
CA ILE A 326 10.72 14.32 -29.23
C ILE A 326 12.17 13.88 -29.50
N HIS A 327 12.82 14.46 -30.51
CA HIS A 327 14.22 14.16 -30.83
C HIS A 327 15.15 14.46 -29.65
N ARG A 328 14.94 15.59 -28.96
CA ARG A 328 15.68 15.90 -27.72
C ARG A 328 15.45 14.83 -26.65
N GLY A 329 14.21 14.40 -26.46
CA GLY A 329 13.89 13.37 -25.48
C GLY A 329 14.55 12.02 -25.79
N ILE A 330 14.61 11.63 -27.06
CA ILE A 330 15.33 10.44 -27.54
C ILE A 330 16.83 10.58 -27.25
N ALA A 331 17.43 11.70 -27.64
CA ALA A 331 18.85 11.96 -27.43
C ALA A 331 19.23 11.92 -25.94
N THR A 332 18.45 12.57 -25.08
CA THR A 332 18.64 12.52 -23.62
C THR A 332 18.51 11.10 -23.09
N CYS A 333 17.52 10.32 -23.52
CA CYS A 333 17.38 8.93 -23.06
C CYS A 333 18.56 8.04 -23.51
N LEU A 334 19.12 8.26 -24.71
CA LEU A 334 20.33 7.59 -25.18
C LEU A 334 21.57 7.99 -24.35
N GLU A 335 21.75 9.30 -24.11
CA GLU A 335 22.87 9.85 -23.32
C GLU A 335 22.92 9.26 -21.90
N TYR A 336 21.77 9.14 -21.24
CA TYR A 336 21.66 8.61 -19.88
C TYR A 336 21.58 7.06 -19.83
N GLY A 337 21.71 6.36 -20.95
CA GLY A 337 21.67 4.89 -21.03
C GLY A 337 20.29 4.29 -20.71
N LEU A 338 19.22 5.08 -20.85
CA LEU A 338 17.83 4.62 -20.73
C LEU A 338 17.36 3.95 -22.03
N PHE A 339 17.89 4.40 -23.16
CA PHE A 339 17.71 3.76 -24.46
C PHE A 339 19.02 3.17 -24.98
N GLU A 340 18.88 2.17 -25.83
CA GLU A 340 19.95 1.63 -26.66
C GLU A 340 19.40 1.39 -28.08
N ARG A 341 20.30 1.18 -29.04
CA ARG A 341 19.92 0.78 -30.39
C ARG A 341 20.18 -0.72 -30.57
N ASP A 342 19.17 -1.46 -31.01
CA ASP A 342 19.29 -2.90 -31.28
C ASP A 342 20.09 -3.17 -32.58
N SER A 343 20.25 -4.45 -32.94
CA SER A 343 20.97 -4.85 -34.17
C SER A 343 20.34 -4.35 -35.47
N LEU A 344 19.07 -3.98 -35.44
CA LEU A 344 18.32 -3.40 -36.56
C LEU A 344 18.26 -1.87 -36.50
N ASN A 345 19.03 -1.25 -35.59
CA ASN A 345 19.08 0.18 -35.33
C ASN A 345 17.79 0.78 -34.75
N ASN A 346 16.88 -0.06 -34.24
CA ASN A 346 15.68 0.38 -33.52
C ASN A 346 16.06 0.83 -32.12
N ILE A 347 15.39 1.88 -31.64
CA ILE A 347 15.47 2.39 -30.28
C ILE A 347 14.66 1.46 -29.37
N VAL A 348 15.34 0.88 -28.39
CA VAL A 348 14.71 0.03 -27.36
C VAL A 348 15.09 0.54 -25.97
N ALA A 349 14.19 0.39 -25.01
CA ALA A 349 14.49 0.76 -23.63
C ALA A 349 15.35 -0.30 -22.96
N THR A 350 16.45 0.14 -22.35
CA THR A 350 17.30 -0.71 -21.51
C THR A 350 16.51 -1.16 -20.27
N ASN A 351 17.04 -2.13 -19.52
CA ASN A 351 16.40 -2.50 -18.24
C ASN A 351 16.32 -1.31 -17.27
N LEU A 352 17.31 -0.41 -17.29
CA LEU A 352 17.28 0.84 -16.52
C LEU A 352 16.21 1.80 -17.05
N GLY A 353 16.08 1.93 -18.37
CA GLY A 353 15.00 2.66 -19.03
C GLY A 353 13.61 2.19 -18.59
N LYS A 354 13.41 0.87 -18.56
CA LYS A 354 12.15 0.24 -18.10
C LYS A 354 11.88 0.54 -16.62
N VAL A 355 12.89 0.48 -15.76
CA VAL A 355 12.74 0.84 -14.33
C VAL A 355 12.38 2.31 -14.18
N CYS A 356 13.10 3.21 -14.85
CA CYS A 356 12.84 4.66 -14.81
C CYS A 356 11.40 4.98 -15.24
N ALA A 357 10.94 4.41 -16.36
CA ALA A 357 9.58 4.54 -16.85
C ALA A 357 8.54 3.95 -15.88
N ALA A 358 8.75 2.73 -15.40
CA ALA A 358 7.80 2.05 -14.49
C ALA A 358 7.66 2.77 -13.15
N LYS A 359 8.75 3.36 -12.65
CA LYS A 359 8.77 4.15 -11.42
C LYS A 359 8.32 5.60 -11.63
N GLN A 360 8.13 6.05 -12.88
CA GLN A 360 7.67 7.40 -13.23
C GLN A 360 8.55 8.53 -12.63
N ILE A 361 9.86 8.32 -12.56
CA ILE A 361 10.82 9.31 -12.05
C ILE A 361 11.41 10.16 -13.19
N THR A 362 11.87 11.37 -12.90
CA THR A 362 12.55 12.23 -13.87
C THR A 362 13.93 11.67 -14.23
N ILE A 363 14.44 12.01 -15.41
CA ILE A 363 15.81 11.61 -15.84
C ILE A 363 16.86 12.19 -14.88
N ARG A 364 16.62 13.38 -14.33
CA ARG A 364 17.53 13.98 -13.34
C ARG A 364 17.55 13.18 -12.04
N THR A 365 16.38 12.77 -11.54
CA THR A 365 16.31 11.88 -10.37
C THR A 365 17.00 10.56 -10.66
N PHE A 366 16.72 9.93 -11.81
CA PHE A 366 17.43 8.71 -12.23
C PHE A 366 18.95 8.88 -12.21
N SER A 367 19.46 9.99 -12.76
CA SER A 367 20.90 10.29 -12.76
C SER A 367 21.50 10.36 -11.36
N ILE A 368 20.82 11.05 -10.42
CA ILE A 368 21.30 11.19 -9.04
C ILE A 368 21.32 9.83 -8.33
N LEU A 369 20.27 9.03 -8.51
CA LEU A 369 20.19 7.68 -7.94
C LEU A 369 21.25 6.75 -8.53
N LYS A 370 21.45 6.78 -9.86
CA LYS A 370 22.49 5.99 -10.52
C LYS A 370 23.88 6.36 -10.01
N GLN A 371 24.19 7.65 -9.89
CA GLN A 371 25.47 8.11 -9.34
C GLN A 371 25.72 7.61 -7.92
N PHE A 372 24.69 7.52 -7.07
CA PHE A 372 24.81 6.91 -5.75
C PHE A 372 25.15 5.41 -5.87
N VAL A 373 24.41 4.66 -6.68
CA VAL A 373 24.67 3.22 -6.90
C VAL A 373 26.06 2.97 -7.46
N ASP A 374 26.54 3.81 -8.38
CA ASP A 374 27.87 3.67 -8.98
C ASP A 374 28.98 3.79 -7.90
N ARG A 375 28.79 4.61 -6.86
CA ARG A 375 29.79 4.86 -5.78
C ARG A 375 29.79 3.82 -4.65
N ILE A 376 28.71 3.05 -4.49
CA ILE A 376 28.52 2.11 -3.37
C ILE A 376 28.73 0.68 -3.86
N GLU A 377 29.57 -0.11 -3.20
CA GLU A 377 29.84 -1.51 -3.55
C GLU A 377 29.13 -2.52 -2.64
N THR A 378 29.01 -2.20 -1.35
CA THR A 378 28.49 -3.13 -0.33
C THR A 378 27.38 -2.53 0.54
N GLU A 379 26.60 -3.40 1.18
CA GLU A 379 25.54 -2.99 2.10
C GLU A 379 26.11 -2.32 3.37
N GLU A 380 27.30 -2.74 3.81
CA GLU A 380 27.99 -2.17 4.97
C GLU A 380 28.25 -0.68 4.79
N GLN A 381 28.69 -0.25 3.60
CA GLN A 381 28.92 1.17 3.31
C GLN A 381 27.64 2.00 3.46
N ILE A 382 26.49 1.45 3.06
CA ILE A 382 25.19 2.11 3.25
C ILE A 382 24.81 2.11 4.74
N SER A 383 25.10 1.03 5.47
CA SER A 383 24.76 0.94 6.89
C SER A 383 25.59 1.88 7.77
N GLU A 384 26.88 2.03 7.49
CA GLU A 384 27.81 2.93 8.20
C GLU A 384 27.44 4.40 7.99
N ASN A 385 26.96 4.75 6.78
CA ASN A 385 26.47 6.10 6.49
C ASN A 385 25.13 6.08 5.74
N ILE A 386 24.07 5.68 6.45
CA ILE A 386 22.71 5.66 5.89
C ILE A 386 22.23 7.07 5.49
N PHE A 387 22.82 8.11 6.10
CA PHE A 387 22.45 9.49 5.83
C PHE A 387 22.75 9.90 4.38
N ASP A 388 23.84 9.44 3.76
CA ASP A 388 24.16 9.74 2.36
C ASP A 388 23.07 9.25 1.40
N MET A 389 22.59 8.01 1.60
CA MET A 389 21.47 7.47 0.83
C MET A 389 20.20 8.29 1.05
N LEU A 390 19.86 8.58 2.31
CA LEU A 390 18.65 9.34 2.66
C LEU A 390 18.68 10.76 2.11
N TYR A 391 19.85 11.41 2.12
CA TYR A 391 20.06 12.72 1.53
C TYR A 391 19.93 12.68 0.01
N THR A 392 20.53 11.67 -0.64
CA THR A 392 20.41 11.44 -2.08
C THR A 392 18.95 11.34 -2.51
N VAL A 393 18.15 10.47 -1.86
CA VAL A 393 16.73 10.32 -2.20
C VAL A 393 15.90 11.54 -1.82
N SER A 394 16.29 12.30 -0.78
CA SER A 394 15.63 13.55 -0.39
C SER A 394 15.84 14.67 -1.41
N ASN A 395 16.92 14.60 -2.19
CA ASN A 395 17.28 15.58 -3.22
C ASN A 395 16.71 15.24 -4.61
N ALA A 396 16.00 14.11 -4.76
CA ALA A 396 15.23 13.79 -5.95
C ALA A 396 14.18 14.88 -6.21
N GLU A 397 13.93 15.22 -7.49
CA GLU A 397 13.01 16.31 -7.86
C GLU A 397 11.59 16.06 -7.35
N GLU A 398 11.14 14.81 -7.37
CA GLU A 398 9.83 14.40 -6.87
C GLU A 398 9.65 14.68 -5.38
N VAL A 399 10.73 14.64 -4.59
CA VAL A 399 10.72 14.91 -3.15
C VAL A 399 10.97 16.39 -2.88
N ARG A 400 11.98 16.97 -3.54
CA ARG A 400 12.41 18.37 -3.38
C ARG A 400 11.39 19.37 -3.91
N ASP A 401 10.64 19.03 -4.94
CA ASP A 401 9.64 19.93 -5.54
C ASP A 401 8.22 19.59 -5.05
N ALA A 402 8.06 18.53 -4.26
CA ALA A 402 6.77 18.17 -3.65
C ALA A 402 6.22 19.29 -2.76
N ASN A 403 4.93 19.57 -2.91
CA ASN A 403 4.23 20.47 -2.00
C ASN A 403 3.79 19.72 -0.73
N TYR A 404 4.51 19.94 0.37
CA TYR A 404 4.12 19.45 1.69
C TYR A 404 3.15 20.45 2.33
N ARG A 405 1.87 20.09 2.35
CA ARG A 405 0.79 21.00 2.76
C ARG A 405 1.00 21.56 4.17
N GLY A 406 0.89 22.88 4.31
CA GLY A 406 1.08 23.58 5.58
C GLY A 406 2.53 23.70 6.03
N VAL A 407 3.48 23.24 5.22
CA VAL A 407 4.91 23.30 5.54
C VAL A 407 5.57 24.45 4.79
N TYR A 408 6.14 25.37 5.56
CA TYR A 408 6.88 26.53 5.06
C TYR A 408 8.36 26.31 5.38
N TRP A 409 9.14 25.97 4.35
CA TRP A 409 10.55 25.57 4.49
C TRP A 409 11.49 26.75 4.73
N ASP A 410 11.07 27.95 4.34
CA ASP A 410 11.77 29.23 4.48
C ASP A 410 11.62 29.88 5.87
N ARG A 411 10.76 29.33 6.76
CA ARG A 411 10.58 29.86 8.12
C ARG A 411 11.89 29.85 8.89
N LYS A 412 12.18 30.98 9.56
CA LYS A 412 13.43 31.19 10.32
C LYS A 412 13.68 30.12 11.38
N GLU A 413 12.64 29.73 12.12
CA GLU A 413 12.75 28.74 13.20
C GLU A 413 13.11 27.36 12.66
N ARG A 414 12.54 26.98 11.51
CA ARG A 414 12.83 25.71 10.84
C ARG A 414 14.22 25.70 10.23
N ASN A 415 14.61 26.81 9.59
CA ASN A 415 15.96 26.97 9.06
C ASN A 415 17.01 26.86 10.16
N ALA A 416 16.82 27.57 11.28
CA ALA A 416 17.72 27.50 12.43
C ALA A 416 17.83 26.08 12.99
N LEU A 417 16.71 25.37 13.13
CA LEU A 417 16.69 23.97 13.55
C LEU A 417 17.45 23.06 12.56
N ALA A 418 17.23 23.23 11.26
CA ALA A 418 17.95 22.46 10.24
C ALA A 418 19.45 22.75 10.26
N VAL A 419 19.86 24.01 10.42
CA VAL A 419 21.28 24.40 10.58
C VAL A 419 21.89 23.73 11.82
N LEU A 420 21.18 23.70 12.95
CA LEU A 420 21.66 23.03 14.16
C LEU A 420 21.88 21.53 13.93
N LYS A 421 20.91 20.84 13.31
CA LYS A 421 21.03 19.41 13.00
C LYS A 421 22.12 19.13 11.95
N VAL A 422 22.32 20.01 10.97
CA VAL A 422 23.44 19.91 10.01
C VAL A 422 24.79 20.05 10.72
N ARG A 423 24.91 20.96 11.68
CA ARG A 423 26.13 21.10 12.48
C ARG A 423 26.43 19.86 13.34
N GLU A 424 25.39 19.21 13.85
CA GLU A 424 25.51 17.93 14.54
C GLU A 424 26.09 16.85 13.60
N LEU A 425 25.53 16.70 12.39
CA LEU A 425 26.06 15.77 11.38
C LEU A 425 27.52 16.08 10.96
N LEU A 426 27.90 17.37 10.90
CA LEU A 426 29.28 17.77 10.64
C LEU A 426 30.21 17.32 11.78
N SER A 427 29.75 17.43 13.02
CA SER A 427 30.55 17.05 14.20
C SER A 427 30.71 15.53 14.34
N THR A 428 29.76 14.74 13.86
CA THR A 428 29.80 13.28 13.88
C THR A 428 30.49 12.67 12.66
N GLY A 429 30.81 13.48 11.64
CA GLY A 429 31.44 13.01 10.40
C GLY A 429 30.51 12.23 9.47
N GLU A 430 29.19 12.29 9.69
CA GLU A 430 28.20 11.55 8.91
C GLU A 430 27.83 12.25 7.59
N LEU A 431 28.15 13.54 7.45
CA LEU A 431 27.95 14.29 6.21
C LEU A 431 29.01 13.88 5.17
N PRO A 432 28.61 13.54 3.92
CA PRO A 432 29.58 13.24 2.87
C PRO A 432 30.57 14.38 2.66
N GLU A 433 31.85 14.07 2.41
CA GLU A 433 32.94 15.05 2.38
C GLU A 433 32.67 16.27 1.47
N GLU A 434 32.04 16.03 0.32
CA GLU A 434 31.67 17.07 -0.65
C GLU A 434 30.79 18.16 -0.01
N TYR A 435 29.83 17.75 0.83
CA TYR A 435 28.94 18.65 1.55
C TYR A 435 29.60 19.22 2.80
N SER A 436 30.40 18.42 3.50
CA SER A 436 31.12 18.85 4.71
C SER A 436 31.91 20.13 4.46
N ARG A 437 32.72 20.17 3.39
CA ARG A 437 33.52 21.36 3.04
C ARG A 437 32.68 22.60 2.74
N ARG A 438 31.52 22.41 2.11
CA ARG A 438 30.61 23.50 1.70
C ARG A 438 29.76 24.04 2.85
N LEU A 439 29.52 23.22 3.87
CA LEU A 439 28.63 23.52 4.99
C LEU A 439 29.37 23.82 6.31
N THR A 440 30.69 23.65 6.36
CA THR A 440 31.51 24.12 7.49
C THR A 440 31.26 25.62 7.72
N GLY A 441 30.84 25.97 8.94
CA GLY A 441 30.53 27.35 9.31
C GLY A 441 29.18 27.87 8.80
N ILE A 442 28.31 27.01 8.23
CA ILE A 442 27.01 27.43 7.71
C ILE A 442 26.16 28.06 8.83
N SER A 443 25.61 29.24 8.55
CA SER A 443 24.70 29.97 9.45
C SER A 443 23.26 30.01 8.92
N TYR A 444 23.07 29.72 7.63
CA TYR A 444 21.78 29.78 6.96
C TYR A 444 21.73 28.81 5.80
N LEU A 445 20.63 28.09 5.66
CA LEU A 445 20.36 27.21 4.51
C LEU A 445 19.37 27.87 3.55
N THR A 446 19.47 27.62 2.26
CA THR A 446 18.38 27.96 1.32
C THR A 446 17.09 27.19 1.65
N GLU A 447 15.96 27.59 1.08
CA GLU A 447 14.68 26.87 1.27
C GLU A 447 14.81 25.39 0.86
N GLU A 448 15.40 25.13 -0.32
CA GLU A 448 15.64 23.79 -0.84
C GLU A 448 16.56 22.97 0.06
N GLN A 449 17.67 23.56 0.53
CA GLN A 449 18.58 22.88 1.46
C GLN A 449 17.89 22.58 2.79
N THR A 450 17.15 23.55 3.35
CA THR A 450 16.40 23.36 4.60
C THR A 450 15.46 22.17 4.47
N LYS A 451 14.74 22.09 3.35
CA LYS A 451 13.84 20.99 3.03
C LYS A 451 14.56 19.65 2.94
N CYS A 452 15.57 19.54 2.08
CA CYS A 452 16.30 18.28 1.86
C CYS A 452 16.95 17.76 3.15
N PHE A 453 17.65 18.64 3.90
CA PHE A 453 18.26 18.24 5.17
C PHE A 453 17.23 17.83 6.21
N THR A 454 16.14 18.60 6.36
CA THR A 454 15.09 18.25 7.32
C THR A 454 14.49 16.88 7.01
N ILE A 455 14.20 16.58 5.73
CA ILE A 455 13.63 15.30 5.31
C ILE A 455 14.62 14.15 5.55
N ALA A 456 15.88 14.31 5.16
CA ALA A 456 16.91 13.27 5.33
C ALA A 456 17.16 12.95 6.81
N ILE A 457 17.23 13.98 7.66
CA ILE A 457 17.47 13.82 9.10
C ILE A 457 16.25 13.23 9.80
N LEU A 458 15.04 13.64 9.39
CA LEU A 458 13.80 13.01 9.85
C LEU A 458 13.80 11.51 9.52
N ALA A 459 14.13 11.14 8.28
CA ALA A 459 14.19 9.74 7.86
C ALA A 459 15.24 8.95 8.66
N LYS A 460 16.42 9.55 8.91
CA LYS A 460 17.47 8.96 9.75
C LYS A 460 16.97 8.71 11.17
N GLU A 461 16.35 9.71 11.81
CA GLU A 461 15.79 9.56 13.16
C GLU A 461 14.68 8.50 13.21
N LEU A 462 13.80 8.46 12.20
CA LEU A 462 12.74 7.46 12.14
C LEU A 462 13.29 6.03 12.09
N LEU A 463 14.42 5.82 11.40
CA LEU A 463 15.06 4.51 11.21
C LEU A 463 15.97 4.10 12.37
N LEU A 464 16.70 5.05 12.97
CA LEU A 464 17.77 4.74 13.91
C LEU A 464 17.41 5.01 15.38
N THR A 465 16.27 5.65 15.66
CA THR A 465 15.88 6.01 17.04
C THR A 465 14.50 5.49 17.41
N ASN A 466 14.34 5.08 18.67
CA ASN A 466 13.06 4.70 19.26
C ASN A 466 12.24 5.91 19.74
N ILE A 467 12.35 7.05 19.06
CA ILE A 467 11.56 8.24 19.40
C ILE A 467 10.11 8.02 18.97
N LEU A 468 9.19 8.20 19.93
CA LEU A 468 7.74 8.12 19.71
C LEU A 468 7.26 9.17 18.71
N SER A 469 6.20 8.85 17.97
CA SER A 469 5.62 9.68 16.90
C SER A 469 5.38 11.13 17.31
N LYS A 470 4.82 11.37 18.50
CA LYS A 470 4.51 12.72 18.99
C LYS A 470 5.75 13.57 19.24
N VAL A 471 6.81 12.98 19.79
CA VAL A 471 8.08 13.66 20.07
C VAL A 471 8.80 13.95 18.74
N ASN A 472 8.86 12.97 17.85
CA ASN A 472 9.47 13.13 16.54
C ASN A 472 8.80 14.27 15.74
N ARG A 473 7.45 14.30 15.69
CA ARG A 473 6.68 15.41 15.09
C ARG A 473 7.06 16.79 15.64
N LYS A 474 7.16 16.89 16.97
CA LYS A 474 7.54 18.13 17.65
C LYS A 474 8.97 18.56 17.31
N ASN A 475 9.92 17.61 17.27
CA ASN A 475 11.32 17.85 16.97
C ASN A 475 11.54 18.45 15.57
N PHE A 476 10.63 18.23 14.63
CA PHE A 476 10.72 18.73 13.26
C PHE A 476 9.66 19.79 12.89
N MET A 477 8.80 20.18 13.83
CA MET A 477 7.67 21.10 13.57
C MET A 477 6.78 20.60 12.42
N LEU A 478 6.41 19.33 12.47
CA LEU A 478 5.60 18.63 11.46
C LEU A 478 4.38 17.99 12.10
N ILE A 479 3.26 17.97 11.39
CA ILE A 479 2.09 17.16 11.79
C ILE A 479 2.21 15.73 11.26
N ASN A 480 1.38 14.81 11.78
CA ASN A 480 1.44 13.40 11.37
C ASN A 480 1.29 13.19 9.85
N ALA A 481 0.38 13.94 9.21
CA ALA A 481 0.21 13.88 7.76
C ALA A 481 1.45 14.33 6.99
N ASN A 482 2.21 15.32 7.49
CA ASN A 482 3.44 15.73 6.83
C ASN A 482 4.49 14.61 6.88
N VAL A 483 4.67 13.98 8.05
CA VAL A 483 5.61 12.86 8.20
C VAL A 483 5.21 11.70 7.30
N ARG A 484 3.92 11.37 7.23
CA ARG A 484 3.39 10.35 6.30
C ARG A 484 3.68 10.68 4.84
N ASP A 485 3.33 11.88 4.39
CA ASP A 485 3.49 12.28 2.99
C ASP A 485 4.98 12.32 2.60
N ILE A 486 5.86 12.78 3.50
CA ILE A 486 7.33 12.73 3.33
C ILE A 486 7.79 11.27 3.17
N CYS A 487 7.36 10.37 4.06
CA CYS A 487 7.77 8.97 4.00
C CYS A 487 7.23 8.25 2.76
N LEU A 488 6.03 8.59 2.28
CA LEU A 488 5.49 8.06 1.03
C LEU A 488 6.31 8.49 -0.19
N ASN A 489 6.73 9.76 -0.24
CA ASN A 489 7.59 10.25 -1.33
C ASN A 489 9.01 9.65 -1.24
N LEU A 490 9.57 9.53 -0.03
CA LEU A 490 10.86 8.86 0.16
C LEU A 490 10.81 7.38 -0.23
N ARG A 491 9.76 6.66 0.19
CA ARG A 491 9.53 5.27 -0.21
C ARG A 491 9.48 5.13 -1.73
N TRP A 492 8.77 6.01 -2.42
CA TRP A 492 8.71 5.98 -3.88
C TRP A 492 10.11 6.07 -4.52
N ILE A 493 10.94 6.99 -4.03
CA ILE A 493 12.30 7.17 -4.56
C ILE A 493 13.25 6.05 -4.13
N LEU A 494 13.12 5.53 -2.91
CA LEU A 494 13.84 4.35 -2.45
C LEU A 494 13.46 3.11 -3.27
N ASP A 495 12.18 2.92 -3.59
CA ASP A 495 11.70 1.84 -4.45
C ASP A 495 12.22 1.96 -5.89
N ALA A 496 12.53 3.19 -6.35
CA ALA A 496 13.21 3.41 -7.63
C ALA A 496 14.71 3.10 -7.52
N LEU A 497 15.36 3.53 -6.43
CA LEU A 497 16.75 3.20 -6.12
C LEU A 497 16.97 1.69 -6.01
N THR A 498 16.08 0.96 -5.35
CA THR A 498 16.07 -0.52 -5.27
C THR A 498 16.03 -1.14 -6.67
N GLY A 499 15.21 -0.61 -7.58
CA GLY A 499 15.10 -1.11 -8.95
C GLY A 499 16.36 -0.86 -9.79
N ILE A 500 16.99 0.31 -9.62
CA ILE A 500 18.27 0.63 -10.28
C ILE A 500 19.39 -0.25 -9.73
N ALA A 501 19.49 -0.36 -8.40
CA ALA A 501 20.45 -1.21 -7.71
C ALA A 501 20.26 -2.69 -8.10
N GLY A 502 19.02 -3.17 -8.23
CA GLY A 502 18.73 -4.55 -8.64
C GLY A 502 19.26 -4.92 -10.03
N ILE A 503 19.51 -3.93 -10.90
CA ILE A 503 20.12 -4.15 -12.22
C ILE A 503 21.64 -3.99 -12.16
N LEU A 504 22.14 -2.95 -11.49
CA LEU A 504 23.56 -2.59 -11.51
C LEU A 504 24.39 -3.32 -10.45
N LYS A 505 23.85 -3.44 -9.23
CA LYS A 505 24.51 -3.99 -8.05
C LYS A 505 23.48 -4.78 -7.20
N PRO A 506 23.06 -5.98 -7.65
CA PRO A 506 21.99 -6.74 -6.99
C PRO A 506 22.25 -7.02 -5.50
N GLN A 507 23.53 -7.10 -5.10
CA GLN A 507 23.96 -7.38 -3.74
C GLN A 507 23.58 -6.31 -2.71
N ILE A 508 23.26 -5.08 -3.12
CA ILE A 508 22.81 -4.02 -2.19
C ILE A 508 21.30 -3.75 -2.26
N SER A 509 20.60 -4.36 -3.23
CA SER A 509 19.20 -4.07 -3.51
C SER A 509 18.28 -4.46 -2.36
N SER A 510 18.55 -5.62 -1.74
CA SER A 510 17.77 -6.16 -0.61
C SER A 510 17.81 -5.24 0.62
N TYR A 511 18.99 -4.74 0.98
CA TYR A 511 19.12 -3.79 2.08
C TYR A 511 18.36 -2.48 1.83
N ILE A 512 18.43 -1.91 0.61
CA ILE A 512 17.70 -0.69 0.25
C ILE A 512 16.18 -0.93 0.33
N GLU A 513 15.70 -2.08 -0.15
CA GLU A 513 14.29 -2.48 -0.03
C GLU A 513 13.84 -2.59 1.44
N MET A 514 14.68 -3.20 2.29
CA MET A 514 14.42 -3.28 3.74
C MET A 514 14.29 -1.88 4.37
N VAL A 515 15.19 -0.95 4.03
CA VAL A 515 15.12 0.44 4.50
C VAL A 515 13.85 1.13 3.98
N SER A 516 13.52 0.96 2.69
CA SER A 516 12.28 1.49 2.10
C SER A 516 11.04 1.00 2.85
N ASN A 517 10.99 -0.30 3.19
CA ASN A 517 9.89 -0.88 3.94
C ASN A 517 9.76 -0.28 5.35
N CYS A 518 10.88 -0.01 6.03
CA CYS A 518 10.87 0.63 7.35
C CYS A 518 10.40 2.09 7.28
N ILE A 519 10.85 2.85 6.26
CA ILE A 519 10.37 4.21 6.00
C ILE A 519 8.86 4.21 5.71
N SER A 520 8.37 3.29 4.88
CA SER A 520 6.94 3.17 4.57
C SER A 520 6.08 2.98 5.82
N HIS A 521 6.58 2.21 6.78
CA HIS A 521 5.90 1.97 8.05
C HIS A 521 6.20 3.04 9.10
N ARG A 522 7.13 3.97 8.82
CA ARG A 522 7.63 4.98 9.75
C ARG A 522 8.16 4.32 11.02
N VAL A 523 8.96 3.27 10.93
CA VAL A 523 9.48 2.52 12.10
C VAL A 523 11.00 2.42 12.10
N PRO A 524 11.61 2.24 13.28
CA PRO A 524 13.03 1.94 13.39
C PRO A 524 13.40 0.61 12.73
N LEU A 525 14.66 0.48 12.32
CA LEU A 525 15.23 -0.76 11.75
C LEU A 525 15.15 -1.94 12.73
N SER A 526 15.16 -1.68 14.04
CA SER A 526 14.95 -2.68 15.09
C SER A 526 13.54 -3.27 15.09
N CYS A 527 12.54 -2.50 14.63
CA CYS A 527 11.14 -2.91 14.56
C CYS A 527 10.78 -3.62 13.25
N ARG A 528 11.74 -3.84 12.34
CA ARG A 528 11.48 -4.30 10.96
C ARG A 528 10.72 -5.63 10.87
N PHE A 529 10.94 -6.54 11.82
CA PHE A 529 10.29 -7.84 11.84
C PHE A 529 8.77 -7.71 12.04
N LEU A 530 8.32 -6.67 12.74
CA LEU A 530 6.90 -6.34 12.95
C LEU A 530 6.22 -5.76 11.70
N ASN A 531 6.95 -5.48 10.61
CA ASN A 531 6.36 -4.99 9.36
C ASN A 531 5.74 -6.12 8.52
N SER A 532 6.11 -7.37 8.80
CA SER A 532 5.51 -8.54 8.14
C SER A 532 4.10 -8.84 8.68
N ILE A 533 3.81 -8.38 9.91
CA ILE A 533 2.61 -8.69 10.69
C ILE A 533 1.42 -7.90 10.13
N ARG A 534 0.34 -8.59 9.80
CA ARG A 534 -0.89 -8.02 9.20
C ARG A 534 -1.73 -7.28 10.23
N VAL A 535 -1.63 -7.65 11.51
CA VAL A 535 -2.24 -6.87 12.59
C VAL A 535 -1.72 -5.43 12.53
N GLU A 536 -2.65 -4.48 12.42
CA GLU A 536 -2.32 -3.06 12.22
C GLU A 536 -1.76 -2.47 13.51
N LEU A 537 -0.42 -2.42 13.60
CA LEU A 537 0.32 -1.80 14.69
C LEU A 537 0.87 -0.43 14.29
N CYS A 538 0.69 0.56 15.16
CA CYS A 538 1.31 1.85 14.98
C CYS A 538 2.80 1.85 15.33
N ARG A 539 3.52 2.91 14.93
CA ARG A 539 4.94 3.11 15.26
C ARG A 539 5.20 2.95 16.77
N ASP A 540 4.39 3.60 17.59
CA ASP A 540 4.60 3.64 19.04
C ASP A 540 4.37 2.28 19.69
N GLU A 541 3.40 1.49 19.21
CA GLU A 541 3.18 0.10 19.66
C GLU A 541 4.37 -0.79 19.28
N LYS A 542 4.89 -0.65 18.06
CA LYS A 542 6.08 -1.40 17.62
C LYS A 542 7.32 -1.06 18.45
N ILE A 543 7.55 0.21 18.72
CA ILE A 543 8.64 0.67 19.59
C ILE A 543 8.49 0.09 21.00
N LYS A 544 7.30 0.18 21.60
CA LYS A 544 7.04 -0.36 22.94
C LYS A 544 7.29 -1.86 23.03
N LEU A 545 6.92 -2.63 22.01
CA LEU A 545 7.20 -4.06 21.94
C LEU A 545 8.72 -4.33 21.97
N VAL A 546 9.48 -3.62 21.13
CA VAL A 546 10.95 -3.76 21.09
C VAL A 546 11.61 -3.32 22.39
N GLU A 547 11.18 -2.21 22.98
CA GLU A 547 11.68 -1.73 24.27
C GLU A 547 11.34 -2.68 25.42
N ALA A 548 10.24 -3.43 25.30
CA ALA A 548 9.87 -4.48 26.25
C ALA A 548 10.61 -5.82 26.00
N GLY A 549 11.53 -5.87 25.03
CA GLY A 549 12.38 -7.03 24.76
C GLY A 549 11.87 -7.97 23.67
N TYR A 550 10.76 -7.65 23.00
CA TYR A 550 10.25 -8.43 21.86
C TYR A 550 10.96 -7.97 20.59
N THR A 551 11.98 -8.72 20.15
CA THR A 551 12.89 -8.34 19.05
C THR A 551 12.79 -9.25 17.84
N SER A 552 12.00 -10.32 17.93
CA SER A 552 11.74 -11.29 16.88
C SER A 552 10.31 -11.82 16.97
N GLU A 553 9.81 -12.43 15.88
CA GLU A 553 8.51 -13.13 15.92
C GLU A 553 8.53 -14.31 16.92
N ASP A 554 9.71 -14.87 17.24
CA ASP A 554 9.85 -15.95 18.23
C ASP A 554 9.51 -15.52 19.66
N ASP A 555 9.63 -14.23 19.97
CA ASP A 555 9.37 -13.73 21.32
C ASP A 555 7.88 -13.71 21.68
N PHE A 556 7.00 -13.88 20.68
CA PHE A 556 5.54 -13.99 20.86
C PHE A 556 5.10 -15.41 21.18
N LEU A 557 6.00 -16.40 21.10
CA LEU A 557 5.68 -17.80 21.38
C LEU A 557 5.41 -18.03 22.85
N ASP A 558 4.48 -18.94 23.12
CA ASP A 558 4.07 -19.35 24.47
C ASP A 558 3.56 -18.16 25.32
N LYS A 559 3.15 -17.07 24.66
CA LYS A 559 2.55 -15.89 25.27
C LYS A 559 1.04 -15.89 25.06
N THR A 560 0.38 -15.08 25.88
CA THR A 560 -1.03 -14.71 25.76
C THR A 560 -1.13 -13.19 25.74
N GLY A 561 -2.25 -12.63 25.30
CA GLY A 561 -2.48 -11.19 25.32
C GLY A 561 -2.30 -10.56 26.70
N SER A 562 -2.45 -11.34 27.77
CA SER A 562 -2.23 -10.88 29.15
C SER A 562 -0.77 -10.49 29.44
N ASP A 563 0.20 -11.15 28.79
CA ASP A 563 1.64 -10.86 28.90
C ASP A 563 2.03 -9.49 28.33
N PHE A 564 1.16 -8.90 27.50
CA PHE A 564 1.39 -7.63 26.83
C PHE A 564 0.68 -6.44 27.51
N ARG A 565 0.04 -6.67 28.67
CA ARG A 565 -0.68 -5.64 29.42
C ARG A 565 0.27 -4.49 29.80
N GLY A 566 -0.09 -3.27 29.41
CA GLY A 566 0.72 -2.07 29.66
C GLY A 566 1.74 -1.77 28.55
N ILE A 567 1.95 -2.71 27.61
CA ILE A 567 2.77 -2.52 26.42
C ILE A 567 1.86 -2.16 25.24
N ILE A 568 0.95 -3.07 24.89
CA ILE A 568 -0.08 -2.90 23.85
C ILE A 568 -1.43 -3.44 24.32
N ASN A 569 -2.48 -3.29 23.50
CA ASN A 569 -3.80 -3.85 23.82
C ASN A 569 -3.73 -5.40 23.81
N PRO A 570 -4.16 -6.09 24.89
CA PRO A 570 -4.15 -7.55 24.95
C PRO A 570 -4.84 -8.26 23.78
N SER A 571 -5.98 -7.74 23.32
CA SER A 571 -6.70 -8.31 22.16
C SER A 571 -5.88 -8.26 20.89
N ARG A 572 -5.13 -7.16 20.68
CA ARG A 572 -4.21 -7.06 19.52
C ARG A 572 -3.03 -7.99 19.67
N ALA A 573 -2.51 -8.16 20.88
CA ALA A 573 -1.44 -9.11 21.13
C ALA A 573 -1.88 -10.55 20.81
N ASP A 574 -3.09 -10.94 21.19
CA ASP A 574 -3.66 -12.24 20.83
C ASP A 574 -3.75 -12.43 19.30
N GLU A 575 -4.20 -11.40 18.56
CA GLU A 575 -4.22 -11.43 17.09
C GLU A 575 -2.80 -11.60 16.49
N ILE A 576 -1.79 -10.94 17.06
CA ILE A 576 -0.40 -11.09 16.61
C ILE A 576 0.08 -12.52 16.86
N ILE A 577 -0.17 -13.05 18.05
CA ILE A 577 0.23 -14.41 18.44
C ILE A 577 -0.43 -15.42 17.49
N GLU A 578 -1.72 -15.28 17.23
CA GLU A 578 -2.45 -16.14 16.28
C GLU A 578 -1.86 -16.05 14.86
N GLU A 579 -1.52 -14.85 14.39
CA GLU A 579 -0.89 -14.67 13.08
C GLU A 579 0.50 -15.30 13.02
N VAL A 580 1.34 -15.08 14.04
CA VAL A 580 2.68 -15.68 14.15
C VAL A 580 2.56 -17.20 14.14
N LEU A 581 1.64 -17.78 14.90
CA LEU A 581 1.37 -19.22 14.89
C LEU A 581 0.87 -19.70 13.52
N THR A 582 0.03 -18.94 12.84
CA THR A 582 -0.52 -19.30 11.53
C THR A 582 0.52 -19.25 10.41
N LYS A 583 1.36 -18.20 10.37
CA LYS A 583 2.49 -18.09 9.44
C LYS A 583 3.43 -19.28 9.53
N ARG A 584 3.57 -19.87 10.72
CA ARG A 584 4.46 -21.00 10.98
C ARG A 584 3.94 -22.33 10.47
N LYS A 585 2.62 -22.52 10.33
CA LYS A 585 2.03 -23.84 10.02
C LYS A 585 2.53 -24.49 8.72
N ARG A 586 3.12 -23.73 7.77
CA ARG A 586 3.72 -24.26 6.52
C ARG A 586 5.05 -23.58 6.13
N ASN A 587 5.70 -22.87 7.06
CA ASN A 587 6.94 -22.14 6.77
C ASN A 587 8.17 -23.00 7.11
N PHE A 588 8.78 -23.56 6.07
CA PHE A 588 9.92 -24.46 6.18
C PHE A 588 11.17 -23.82 6.82
N GLU A 589 11.51 -22.60 6.43
CA GLU A 589 12.67 -21.87 6.99
C GLU A 589 12.46 -21.52 8.47
N PHE A 590 11.21 -21.28 8.85
CA PHE A 590 10.85 -21.06 10.22
C PHE A 590 11.12 -22.32 11.08
N TRP A 591 10.60 -23.48 10.66
CA TRP A 591 10.79 -24.72 11.41
C TRP A 591 12.26 -25.12 11.52
N GLU A 592 13.06 -24.86 10.49
CA GLU A 592 14.51 -25.05 10.55
C GLU A 592 15.14 -24.24 11.69
N LYS A 593 14.81 -22.95 11.79
CA LYS A 593 15.32 -22.06 12.84
C LYS A 593 14.84 -22.48 14.22
N ASP A 594 13.55 -22.82 14.35
CA ASP A 594 12.98 -23.22 15.65
C ASP A 594 13.60 -24.51 16.19
N HIS A 595 13.73 -25.54 15.34
CA HIS A 595 14.37 -26.79 15.74
C HIS A 595 15.83 -26.58 16.14
N LYS A 596 16.60 -25.80 15.37
CA LYS A 596 17.99 -25.46 15.72
C LYS A 596 18.07 -24.72 17.06
N ARG A 597 17.18 -23.76 17.29
CA ARG A 597 17.08 -23.00 18.54
C ARG A 597 16.75 -23.91 19.73
N ARG A 598 15.77 -24.79 19.59
CA ARG A 598 15.32 -25.72 20.66
C ARG A 598 16.40 -26.73 21.00
N LEU A 599 17.03 -27.35 20.00
CA LEU A 599 18.15 -28.29 20.23
C LEU A 599 19.38 -27.60 20.85
N SER A 600 19.68 -26.37 20.42
CA SER A 600 20.77 -25.57 21.01
C SER A 600 20.52 -25.27 22.49
N LYS A 601 19.27 -24.97 22.89
CA LYS A 601 18.91 -24.75 24.30
C LYS A 601 19.12 -25.97 25.19
N ILE A 602 18.95 -27.18 24.64
CA ILE A 602 19.19 -28.44 25.37
C ILE A 602 20.61 -29.00 25.13
N GLY A 603 21.48 -28.26 24.45
CA GLY A 603 22.89 -28.64 24.23
C GLY A 603 23.10 -29.85 23.31
N THR A 604 22.16 -30.13 22.40
CA THR A 604 22.25 -31.28 21.48
C THR A 604 22.91 -30.90 20.16
N ASP A 605 23.61 -31.85 19.53
CA ASP A 605 24.21 -31.67 18.20
C ASP A 605 23.15 -31.35 17.14
N LEU A 606 23.49 -30.37 16.29
CA LEU A 606 22.60 -29.85 15.25
C LEU A 606 22.79 -30.53 13.89
N SER A 607 23.84 -31.36 13.73
CA SER A 607 24.24 -31.91 12.43
C SER A 607 23.10 -32.65 11.70
N ASN A 608 22.39 -33.53 12.40
CA ASN A 608 21.27 -34.30 11.84
C ASN A 608 20.14 -33.40 11.32
N ILE A 609 19.77 -32.37 12.10
CA ILE A 609 18.74 -31.40 11.68
C ILE A 609 19.25 -30.55 10.52
N ILE A 610 20.48 -30.04 10.57
CA ILE A 610 21.05 -29.22 9.48
C ILE A 610 21.03 -30.01 8.16
N LYS A 611 21.52 -31.25 8.17
CA LYS A 611 21.51 -32.13 6.99
C LYS A 611 20.09 -32.39 6.49
N LEU A 612 19.15 -32.72 7.39
CA LEU A 612 17.76 -33.01 7.03
C LEU A 612 17.10 -31.84 6.28
N TYR A 613 17.43 -30.61 6.67
CA TYR A 613 16.91 -29.40 6.02
C TYR A 613 17.62 -29.05 4.71
N GLN A 614 18.90 -29.40 4.55
CA GLN A 614 19.74 -28.94 3.43
C GLN A 614 19.87 -29.95 2.29
N SER A 615 19.97 -31.24 2.60
CA SER A 615 20.25 -32.30 1.63
C SER A 615 19.10 -32.52 0.64
N THR A 616 19.42 -33.08 -0.54
CA THR A 616 18.44 -33.44 -1.59
C THR A 616 18.81 -34.76 -2.27
N GLY A 617 17.85 -35.39 -2.95
CA GLY A 617 18.07 -36.64 -3.68
C GLY A 617 18.61 -37.75 -2.77
N LEU A 618 19.56 -38.55 -3.30
CA LEU A 618 20.19 -39.67 -2.59
C LEU A 618 20.81 -39.29 -1.24
N GLU A 619 21.31 -38.06 -1.11
CA GLU A 619 21.89 -37.60 0.15
C GLU A 619 20.81 -37.44 1.23
N LEU A 620 19.64 -36.91 0.86
CA LEU A 620 18.51 -36.75 1.78
C LEU A 620 17.95 -38.11 2.23
N GLU A 621 17.92 -39.09 1.33
CA GLU A 621 17.51 -40.46 1.66
C GLU A 621 18.44 -41.07 2.72
N THR A 622 19.76 -40.95 2.53
CA THR A 622 20.76 -41.41 3.51
C THR A 622 20.61 -40.68 4.84
N VAL A 623 20.37 -39.36 4.81
CA VAL A 623 20.17 -38.57 6.05
C VAL A 623 18.93 -39.02 6.82
N ILE A 624 17.85 -39.39 6.13
CA ILE A 624 16.64 -39.91 6.79
C ILE A 624 16.92 -41.28 7.41
N GLU A 625 17.63 -42.17 6.72
CA GLU A 625 18.07 -43.46 7.25
C GLU A 625 18.91 -43.26 8.53
N GLU A 626 19.98 -42.44 8.47
CA GLU A 626 20.82 -42.07 9.62
C GLU A 626 20.01 -41.46 10.78
N LEU A 627 18.99 -40.64 10.47
CA LEU A 627 18.12 -40.03 11.48
C LEU A 627 17.35 -41.09 12.27
N PHE A 628 16.79 -42.10 11.61
CA PHE A 628 16.06 -43.19 12.28
C PHE A 628 16.99 -44.13 13.06
N GLU A 629 18.25 -44.29 12.67
CA GLU A 629 19.26 -45.04 13.43
C GLU A 629 19.59 -44.42 14.80
N THR A 630 19.30 -43.13 15.01
CA THR A 630 19.45 -42.48 16.32
C THR A 630 18.55 -43.05 17.41
N GLY A 631 17.50 -43.79 17.04
CA GLY A 631 16.55 -44.39 17.98
C GLY A 631 15.46 -43.45 18.49
N PHE A 632 15.23 -42.31 17.84
CA PHE A 632 14.12 -41.40 18.19
C PHE A 632 12.73 -42.00 17.90
N SER A 633 12.68 -43.09 17.13
CA SER A 633 11.49 -43.90 16.85
C SER A 633 11.87 -45.37 16.96
N ASN A 634 10.98 -46.20 17.50
CA ASN A 634 11.21 -47.64 17.64
C ASN A 634 10.91 -48.41 16.35
N CYS A 635 11.34 -47.89 15.19
CA CYS A 635 11.19 -48.51 13.88
C CYS A 635 12.50 -48.43 13.10
N THR A 636 12.75 -49.40 12.21
CA THR A 636 13.93 -49.39 11.35
C THR A 636 13.57 -48.83 9.98
N VAL A 637 14.40 -47.94 9.44
CA VAL A 637 14.26 -47.40 8.08
C VAL A 637 15.52 -47.78 7.32
N THR A 638 15.36 -48.31 6.12
CA THR A 638 16.48 -48.75 5.27
C THR A 638 16.32 -48.24 3.86
N ARG A 639 17.42 -47.80 3.24
CA ARG A 639 17.41 -47.38 1.83
C ARG A 639 17.38 -48.58 0.89
N ILE A 640 16.63 -48.45 -0.20
CA ILE A 640 16.53 -49.49 -1.23
C ILE A 640 17.65 -49.25 -2.26
N HIS A 641 18.68 -50.11 -2.31
CA HIS A 641 19.88 -49.85 -3.12
C HIS A 641 19.75 -50.19 -4.61
N ASP A 642 19.01 -51.26 -4.97
CA ASP A 642 18.80 -51.71 -6.36
C ASP A 642 17.43 -51.25 -6.90
N GLN A 643 17.16 -49.95 -6.85
CA GLN A 643 15.88 -49.38 -7.32
C GLN A 643 15.72 -49.50 -8.84
N ARG A 644 14.62 -50.10 -9.28
CA ARG A 644 14.13 -49.93 -10.67
C ARG A 644 13.46 -48.57 -10.80
N LYS A 645 13.37 -48.05 -12.04
CA LYS A 645 12.66 -46.80 -12.32
C LYS A 645 11.19 -46.94 -11.88
N GLY A 646 10.82 -46.23 -10.82
CA GLY A 646 9.49 -46.32 -10.20
C GLY A 646 9.39 -47.33 -9.05
N GLU A 647 10.44 -47.49 -8.24
CA GLU A 647 10.37 -48.12 -6.91
C GLU A 647 10.54 -47.03 -5.83
N PRO A 648 9.98 -47.22 -4.61
CA PRO A 648 10.09 -46.26 -3.51
C PRO A 648 11.53 -46.14 -2.99
N ASP A 649 11.81 -45.04 -2.29
CA ASP A 649 13.17 -44.71 -1.87
C ASP A 649 13.62 -45.50 -0.63
N LEU A 650 12.75 -45.59 0.38
CA LEU A 650 13.04 -46.22 1.68
C LEU A 650 11.96 -47.23 2.07
N LEU A 651 12.36 -48.21 2.89
CA LEU A 651 11.46 -49.17 3.54
C LEU A 651 11.55 -49.02 5.06
N MET A 652 10.41 -48.77 5.69
CA MET A 652 10.25 -48.70 7.14
C MET A 652 9.63 -49.99 7.67
N MET A 653 10.22 -50.58 8.70
CA MET A 653 9.71 -51.75 9.40
C MET A 653 9.45 -51.47 10.88
N PHE A 654 8.28 -51.91 11.34
CA PHE A 654 7.86 -51.78 12.73
C PHE A 654 8.14 -53.07 13.51
N PRO A 655 8.27 -53.01 14.85
CA PRO A 655 8.53 -54.19 15.69
C PRO A 655 7.46 -55.27 15.58
N ASN A 656 6.23 -54.89 15.21
CA ASN A 656 5.10 -55.79 15.00
C ASN A 656 5.11 -56.48 13.61
N GLY A 657 6.14 -56.25 12.79
CA GLY A 657 6.31 -56.83 11.47
C GLY A 657 5.65 -56.06 10.32
N GLN A 658 4.91 -54.97 10.61
CA GLN A 658 4.30 -54.15 9.58
C GLN A 658 5.34 -53.32 8.81
N LYS A 659 5.03 -53.05 7.55
CA LYS A 659 5.95 -52.38 6.61
C LYS A 659 5.29 -51.16 5.97
N ILE A 660 6.02 -50.05 5.92
CA ILE A 660 5.62 -48.84 5.19
C ILE A 660 6.69 -48.51 4.17
N THR A 661 6.29 -48.30 2.92
CA THR A 661 7.18 -47.76 1.89
C THR A 661 7.15 -46.24 1.90
N ILE A 662 8.32 -45.63 1.68
CA ILE A 662 8.50 -44.18 1.77
C ILE A 662 9.06 -43.65 0.45
N GLN A 663 8.39 -42.65 -0.10
CA GLN A 663 8.95 -41.78 -1.14
C GLN A 663 9.40 -40.47 -0.53
N VAL A 664 10.63 -40.06 -0.82
CA VAL A 664 11.22 -38.78 -0.44
C VAL A 664 11.16 -37.84 -1.64
N THR A 665 10.72 -36.60 -1.42
CA THR A 665 10.70 -35.59 -2.48
C THR A 665 11.10 -34.24 -1.93
N ALA A 666 12.14 -33.64 -2.51
CA ALA A 666 12.61 -32.32 -2.16
C ALA A 666 12.67 -31.41 -3.38
N LYS A 667 12.16 -30.18 -3.24
CA LYS A 667 12.33 -29.11 -4.22
C LYS A 667 13.55 -28.27 -3.83
N GLU A 668 14.32 -27.80 -4.81
CA GLU A 668 15.49 -26.91 -4.58
C GLU A 668 15.05 -25.50 -4.19
N ASN A 669 13.93 -25.02 -4.76
CA ASN A 669 13.32 -23.76 -4.38
C ASN A 669 12.26 -23.98 -3.29
N PHE A 670 12.52 -23.45 -2.09
CA PHE A 670 11.64 -23.58 -0.92
C PHE A 670 10.29 -22.86 -1.04
N LYS A 671 10.04 -22.16 -2.15
CA LYS A 671 8.72 -21.59 -2.48
C LYS A 671 7.86 -22.53 -3.32
N ASN A 672 8.45 -23.59 -3.87
CA ASN A 672 7.74 -24.55 -4.70
C ASN A 672 7.38 -25.78 -3.86
N PHE A 673 6.08 -25.97 -3.60
CA PHE A 673 5.60 -27.16 -2.91
C PHE A 673 5.63 -28.42 -3.78
N VAL A 674 5.62 -29.59 -3.13
CA VAL A 674 5.52 -30.90 -3.77
C VAL A 674 4.14 -31.04 -4.42
N ASP A 675 4.14 -31.34 -5.72
CA ASP A 675 2.92 -31.49 -6.50
C ASP A 675 2.21 -32.82 -6.23
N SER A 676 0.91 -32.88 -6.52
CA SER A 676 0.05 -34.02 -6.21
C SER A 676 0.44 -35.30 -6.94
N LYS A 677 0.99 -35.19 -8.15
CA LYS A 677 1.48 -36.34 -8.90
C LYS A 677 2.65 -37.01 -8.18
N LYS A 678 3.69 -36.24 -7.85
CA LYS A 678 4.85 -36.77 -7.11
C LYS A 678 4.47 -37.29 -5.72
N ALA A 679 3.54 -36.63 -5.03
CA ALA A 679 3.09 -37.06 -3.71
C ALA A 679 2.39 -38.44 -3.74
N GLY A 680 1.67 -38.76 -4.82
CA GLY A 680 0.93 -40.03 -4.97
C GLY A 680 1.75 -41.17 -5.60
N ASP A 681 2.93 -40.90 -6.15
CA ASP A 681 3.75 -41.89 -6.87
C ASP A 681 4.17 -43.08 -5.99
N VAL A 682 4.25 -42.92 -4.66
CA VAL A 682 4.63 -44.00 -3.74
C VAL A 682 3.70 -45.23 -3.84
N ILE A 683 2.41 -45.06 -4.12
CA ILE A 683 1.44 -46.17 -4.17
C ILE A 683 1.76 -47.15 -5.33
N PRO A 684 1.76 -46.71 -6.61
CA PRO A 684 2.05 -47.61 -7.73
C PRO A 684 3.48 -48.17 -7.68
N GLN A 685 4.43 -47.43 -7.09
CA GLN A 685 5.83 -47.84 -7.03
C GLN A 685 6.10 -48.95 -6.01
N SER A 686 5.22 -49.12 -5.03
CA SER A 686 5.46 -49.98 -3.86
C SER A 686 4.95 -51.42 -4.00
N ALA A 687 4.36 -51.79 -5.13
CA ALA A 687 3.65 -53.07 -5.31
C ALA A 687 4.48 -54.32 -4.96
N ARG A 688 5.80 -54.28 -5.18
CA ARG A 688 6.72 -55.40 -4.93
C ARG A 688 6.99 -55.67 -3.43
N PHE A 689 6.78 -54.67 -2.57
CA PHE A 689 7.16 -54.75 -1.16
C PHE A 689 6.02 -55.22 -0.25
N HIS A 690 4.82 -55.38 -0.80
CA HIS A 690 3.59 -55.70 -0.06
C HIS A 690 3.44 -54.87 1.23
N PRO A 691 3.46 -53.52 1.14
CA PRO A 691 3.42 -52.68 2.33
C PRO A 691 2.03 -52.63 2.96
N ASP A 692 2.01 -52.44 4.27
CA ASP A 692 0.83 -52.14 5.08
C ASP A 692 0.44 -50.65 5.04
N GLY A 693 1.29 -49.81 4.46
CA GLY A 693 1.03 -48.38 4.26
C GLY A 693 2.04 -47.68 3.38
N PHE A 694 1.72 -46.44 3.01
CA PHE A 694 2.49 -45.63 2.07
C PHE A 694 2.73 -44.25 2.66
N MET A 695 3.95 -43.77 2.58
CA MET A 695 4.35 -42.46 3.12
C MET A 695 5.07 -41.65 2.05
N CYS A 696 4.74 -40.37 1.93
CA CYS A 696 5.56 -39.42 1.20
C CYS A 696 6.14 -38.38 2.16
N LEU A 697 7.46 -38.25 2.18
CA LEU A 697 8.21 -37.21 2.89
C LEU A 697 8.50 -36.05 1.92
N GLY A 698 7.91 -34.89 2.19
CA GLY A 698 7.95 -33.74 1.27
C GLY A 698 8.69 -32.53 1.82
N ARG A 699 9.62 -31.96 1.04
CA ARG A 699 10.33 -30.70 1.33
C ARG A 699 10.05 -29.66 0.24
N PRO A 700 9.61 -28.43 0.57
CA PRO A 700 9.40 -27.86 1.92
C PRO A 700 8.07 -28.29 2.57
N ASP A 701 7.03 -28.49 1.76
CA ASP A 701 5.69 -28.96 2.10
C ASP A 701 4.95 -29.36 0.79
N PHE A 702 3.69 -29.76 0.85
CA PHE A 702 2.86 -30.22 -0.28
C PHE A 702 1.91 -29.14 -0.79
N GLN A 703 1.50 -29.20 -2.07
CA GLN A 703 0.47 -28.32 -2.63
C GLN A 703 -0.92 -28.67 -2.07
N ASP A 704 -1.84 -27.70 -2.07
CA ASP A 704 -3.20 -27.89 -1.53
C ASP A 704 -3.96 -29.04 -2.20
N LEU A 705 -3.82 -29.18 -3.53
CA LEU A 705 -4.40 -30.29 -4.27
C LEU A 705 -3.84 -31.67 -3.83
N ALA A 706 -2.57 -31.75 -3.45
CA ALA A 706 -1.96 -32.98 -2.95
C ALA A 706 -2.51 -33.34 -1.56
N ILE A 707 -2.70 -32.32 -0.71
CA ILE A 707 -3.29 -32.45 0.62
C ILE A 707 -4.74 -32.97 0.51
N GLU A 708 -5.55 -32.38 -0.37
CA GLU A 708 -6.91 -32.86 -0.62
C GLU A 708 -6.94 -34.31 -1.11
N GLN A 709 -6.07 -34.68 -2.05
CA GLN A 709 -5.99 -36.06 -2.55
C GLN A 709 -5.54 -37.05 -1.47
N ALA A 710 -4.66 -36.65 -0.56
CA ALA A 710 -4.23 -37.48 0.56
C ALA A 710 -5.40 -37.87 1.48
N PHE A 711 -6.37 -36.97 1.70
CA PHE A 711 -7.60 -37.28 2.45
C PHE A 711 -8.50 -38.29 1.75
N HIS A 712 -8.50 -38.33 0.41
CA HIS A 712 -9.23 -39.34 -0.33
C HIS A 712 -8.50 -40.69 -0.28
N GLN A 713 -7.19 -40.69 -0.54
CA GLN A 713 -6.37 -41.91 -0.55
C GLN A 713 -6.27 -42.58 0.83
N SER A 714 -6.35 -41.80 1.91
CA SER A 714 -6.29 -42.31 3.29
C SER A 714 -7.54 -43.09 3.73
N LYS A 715 -8.66 -42.97 3.00
CA LYS A 715 -9.87 -43.76 3.24
C LYS A 715 -9.69 -45.22 2.85
N ASP A 716 -9.05 -45.43 1.71
CA ASP A 716 -8.90 -46.77 1.11
C ASP A 716 -7.53 -47.39 1.46
N ASN A 717 -6.51 -46.59 1.78
CA ASN A 717 -5.15 -47.04 2.08
C ASN A 717 -4.60 -46.38 3.36
N ASN A 718 -3.58 -46.98 4.00
CA ASN A 718 -2.79 -46.31 5.05
C ASN A 718 -1.78 -45.33 4.42
N PHE A 719 -2.31 -44.31 3.74
CA PHE A 719 -1.56 -43.30 3.02
C PHE A 719 -1.34 -42.05 3.87
N LYS A 720 -0.12 -41.51 3.88
CA LYS A 720 0.26 -40.32 4.64
C LYS A 720 1.22 -39.39 3.89
N LEU A 721 0.94 -38.09 3.97
CA LEU A 721 1.86 -37.03 3.57
C LEU A 721 2.46 -36.41 4.83
N ILE A 722 3.78 -36.40 4.92
CA ILE A 722 4.51 -35.87 6.07
C ILE A 722 5.48 -34.80 5.56
N PRO A 723 5.25 -33.52 5.91
CA PRO A 723 6.20 -32.48 5.61
C PRO A 723 7.52 -32.74 6.33
N MET A 724 8.64 -32.37 5.72
CA MET A 724 9.97 -32.63 6.27
C MET A 724 10.16 -32.00 7.66
N TYR A 725 9.56 -30.82 7.87
CA TYR A 725 9.58 -30.19 9.19
C TYR A 725 8.82 -30.99 10.25
N LEU A 726 7.79 -31.76 9.89
CA LEU A 726 7.06 -32.58 10.86
C LEU A 726 7.90 -33.77 11.33
N LEU A 727 8.65 -34.39 10.42
CA LEU A 727 9.61 -35.44 10.76
C LEU A 727 10.69 -34.90 11.71
N ALA A 728 11.21 -33.71 11.41
CA ALA A 728 12.15 -33.01 12.27
C ALA A 728 11.54 -32.68 13.65
N GLU A 729 10.27 -32.29 13.72
CA GLU A 729 9.58 -31.99 14.99
C GLU A 729 9.41 -33.24 15.87
N LEU A 730 9.10 -34.40 15.27
CA LEU A 730 9.06 -35.68 15.99
C LEU A 730 10.42 -36.01 16.62
N TYR A 731 11.51 -35.84 15.87
CA TYR A 731 12.87 -36.02 16.34
C TYR A 731 13.22 -35.05 17.50
N VAL A 732 12.94 -33.76 17.32
CA VAL A 732 13.22 -32.74 18.35
C VAL A 732 12.43 -33.00 19.63
N ARG A 733 11.12 -33.29 19.53
CA ARG A 733 10.28 -33.60 20.70
C ARG A 733 10.70 -34.88 21.40
N SER A 734 11.20 -35.88 20.67
CA SER A 734 11.79 -37.08 21.27
C SER A 734 13.03 -36.74 22.10
N LEU A 735 13.93 -35.91 21.57
CA LEU A 735 15.13 -35.45 22.30
C LEU A 735 14.81 -34.57 23.51
N GLU A 736 13.77 -33.75 23.41
CA GLU A 736 13.21 -32.99 24.54
C GLU A 736 12.49 -33.87 25.57
N ARG A 737 12.38 -35.18 25.34
CA ARG A 737 11.62 -36.15 26.15
C ARG A 737 10.13 -35.84 26.27
N ARG A 738 9.58 -35.13 25.28
CA ARG A 738 8.14 -34.88 25.15
C ARG A 738 7.42 -36.01 24.42
N LEU A 739 8.14 -36.78 23.63
CA LEU A 739 7.66 -38.00 22.97
C LEU A 739 8.58 -39.17 23.32
N THR A 740 8.01 -40.35 23.52
CA THR A 740 8.78 -41.60 23.59
C THR A 740 8.93 -42.21 22.19
N PRO A 741 9.99 -42.99 21.92
CA PRO A 741 10.18 -43.65 20.63
C PRO A 741 9.00 -44.54 20.21
N ASP A 742 8.31 -45.16 21.17
CA ASP A 742 7.11 -45.97 20.90
C ASP A 742 5.93 -45.11 20.44
N VAL A 743 5.73 -43.92 21.02
CA VAL A 743 4.66 -43.00 20.60
C VAL A 743 4.94 -42.44 19.21
N VAL A 744 6.20 -42.18 18.88
CA VAL A 744 6.60 -41.77 17.52
C VAL A 744 6.31 -42.89 16.52
N ALA A 745 6.68 -44.13 16.84
CA ALA A 745 6.39 -45.28 15.99
C ALA A 745 4.88 -45.50 15.82
N GLU A 746 4.10 -45.43 16.90
CA GLU A 746 2.64 -45.57 16.85
C GLU A 746 1.98 -44.47 16.00
N PHE A 747 2.45 -43.22 16.13
CA PHE A 747 1.98 -42.10 15.32
C PHE A 747 2.26 -42.32 13.83
N LEU A 748 3.49 -42.69 13.47
CA LEU A 748 3.89 -42.96 12.07
C LEU A 748 3.15 -44.16 11.46
N LEU A 749 2.79 -45.14 12.28
CA LEU A 749 2.04 -46.32 11.85
C LEU A 749 0.57 -45.98 11.56
N ASN A 750 -0.08 -45.27 12.49
CA ASN A 750 -1.54 -45.13 12.54
C ASN A 750 -2.10 -43.85 11.94
N ALA A 751 -1.36 -42.73 11.96
CA ALA A 751 -1.85 -41.47 11.43
C ALA A 751 -2.01 -41.54 9.91
N LYS A 752 -3.06 -40.92 9.34
CA LYS A 752 -3.33 -40.98 7.90
C LYS A 752 -3.68 -39.61 7.33
N GLY A 753 -3.53 -39.46 6.00
CA GLY A 753 -3.77 -38.22 5.28
C GLY A 753 -2.59 -37.26 5.38
N TYR A 754 -2.85 -35.96 5.24
CA TYR A 754 -1.82 -34.95 5.48
C TYR A 754 -1.64 -34.74 6.98
N LEU A 755 -0.41 -34.93 7.47
CA LEU A 755 -0.08 -34.81 8.88
C LEU A 755 0.51 -33.43 9.19
N SER A 756 0.14 -32.91 10.34
CA SER A 756 0.58 -31.62 10.88
C SER A 756 1.01 -31.75 12.34
N VAL A 757 1.60 -30.68 12.89
CA VAL A 757 2.01 -30.65 14.30
C VAL A 757 0.82 -30.80 15.24
N ASN A 758 -0.36 -30.31 14.85
CA ASN A 758 -1.59 -30.48 15.61
C ASN A 758 -1.95 -31.97 15.76
N ASP A 759 -1.64 -32.81 14.77
CA ASP A 759 -1.93 -34.24 14.84
C ASP A 759 -1.03 -34.94 15.87
N ILE A 760 0.21 -34.47 16.04
CA ILE A 760 1.10 -34.90 17.13
C ILE A 760 0.48 -34.51 18.49
N ASP A 761 -0.01 -33.29 18.62
CA ASP A 761 -0.62 -32.78 19.86
C ASP A 761 -1.91 -33.54 20.23
N ILE A 762 -2.75 -33.89 19.24
CA ILE A 762 -3.95 -34.72 19.43
C ILE A 762 -3.55 -36.13 19.90
N GLN A 763 -2.51 -36.73 19.32
CA GLN A 763 -2.01 -38.05 19.72
C GLN A 763 -1.47 -38.03 21.17
N LEU A 764 -0.73 -36.98 21.53
CA LEU A 764 -0.24 -36.74 22.90
C LEU A 764 -1.40 -36.58 23.90
N GLY A 765 -2.45 -35.85 23.54
CA GLY A 765 -3.64 -35.69 24.37
C GLY A 765 -4.37 -37.00 24.64
N LYS A 766 -4.35 -37.95 23.70
CA LYS A 766 -4.90 -39.31 23.88
C LYS A 766 -4.00 -40.23 24.70
N ALA A 767 -2.68 -40.02 24.70
CA ALA A 767 -1.73 -40.80 25.49
C ALA A 767 -1.63 -40.33 26.96
N LEU A 768 -2.06 -39.09 27.25
CA LEU A 768 -2.14 -38.50 28.59
C LEU A 768 -3.50 -38.76 29.29
N GLN A 769 -4.52 -39.21 28.55
CA GLN A 769 -5.80 -39.74 29.06
C GLN A 769 -5.69 -41.24 29.27
#